data_AF-A0A8C4H074-F1
#
_entry.id   AF-A0A8C4H074-F1
#
_cell.length_a   1.000
_cell.length_b   1.000
_cell.length_c   1.000
_cell.angle_alpha   90.00
_cell.angle_beta   90.00
_cell.angle_gamma   90.00
#
_symmetry.space_group_name_H-M   'P 1'
#
loop_
_entity.id
_entity.type
_entity.pdbx_description
1 polymer ?
#
loop_
_entity_poly.entity_id
_entity_poly.type
_entity_poly.pdbx_seq_one_letter_code
_entity_poly.pdbx_strand_id
1 'polypeptide(L)'
;CNHLSLCIYYTLCTHRIGSVYKKAMFRQYTDASYSHLAPRPAWLGFLGPILRAEVDDVIVVHLKNFASRNYSMHPHGVFYEKNAEGALYPDGTSNMLKMDDCVPPGGSYTYRWEVRPEFAPTDDDANCLTWVYHSHLDAPKDIATGLIGALLTCKKESVVESVRNDVDQDVFLMFNVVDENLSWYLEDNIQSCFDPAGVIQTDPDFEESNLMHAINGYMFGNLPGIELCQNRLVAWHLFGMGNEVDIHSAFFHGNTLLDRGHRTDVLSLFPATFATAEMVPKSTGKWLLSCQVNDHLQAGMQAFYEVNICGSKDSSTEMAGIVRNYYLAAEEVLWNYAPSGKDLINNVSLTEADRASEIFFGQDGGRIGGQYKKVIYKEYTDNTFTTTKPTTPESQHLGLLGVDKPGSHVGPGTNFTYVWRVLEGPSSSDTPCIPYLYYSATDPAMDTNSGLVGPLLVCKKGALGVNKTQKGIDKEFFLLFSVMDENMSWYLDENIETFGLKDIDRDDDDFKETNMMHAVNGLMYGNLHGLEMCAGDKVMWYTFGLGTEVDIHGVYFEGNTFKKQSTTRDTINLFPHTTASVAMQPGTPGLYEVSCRVTDHYSAGMRQQYRVNLCQHHKMKHTHTEPTKIVQYFISAEEIEWDYSPERDWELEKHHPISEERPGNMFVEKGENRIGSRYKKVVYREYTDDTFKVQKKRQPNEQHLGIIGPLIKAEVGEQIVITFKNKATAQPYSITAHGVKASGAHIPVQPGKTQMIKLQTTEDLYSGLLGPLVICRPGTLGPLQPGEGPHRQRRDVENEFALLFMVHDENHSWYLNDNIRKYLGVDPENFKPDEDFEESNKMHGINGKLYGNLHGLVMTQGQKVDWYLLGMGNEVDMHTVHFHAETFTYKTDRVHRADVFDLFPGTFQTVEMVAGNPGTWLLHCHVTDHIHAGMETTFTIKEVSKGVYACICVYIFSTFMGMNIHRREFV
;
A
#
# COMPACT_ATOMS: atom_id res chain seq x y z
N CYS A 1 6.73 -37.94 6.41
CA CYS A 1 5.91 -36.78 6.82
C CYS A 1 6.80 -35.70 7.44
N ASN A 2 7.80 -35.16 6.71
CA ASN A 2 8.72 -34.13 7.21
C ASN A 2 8.77 -32.86 6.32
N HIS A 3 7.84 -32.71 5.38
CA HIS A 3 7.57 -31.41 4.76
C HIS A 3 6.22 -30.94 5.30
N LEU A 4 6.23 -30.11 6.33
CA LEU A 4 5.04 -29.73 7.10
C LEU A 4 4.04 -28.88 6.29
N SER A 5 4.49 -27.96 5.43
CA SER A 5 3.58 -27.01 4.76
C SER A 5 2.62 -27.65 3.76
N LEU A 6 3.07 -28.63 2.97
CA LEU A 6 2.19 -29.27 1.97
C LEU A 6 1.06 -30.08 2.62
N CYS A 7 1.29 -30.62 3.82
CA CYS A 7 0.31 -31.40 4.54
C CYS A 7 -0.83 -30.54 5.12
N ILE A 8 -0.53 -29.30 5.51
CA ILE A 8 -1.46 -28.34 6.13
C ILE A 8 -2.61 -28.02 5.16
N TYR A 9 -2.30 -27.68 3.91
CA TYR A 9 -3.28 -27.22 2.92
C TYR A 9 -3.89 -28.34 2.04
N TYR A 10 -3.15 -29.41 1.72
CA TYR A 10 -3.63 -30.41 0.74
C TYR A 10 -4.29 -31.66 1.34
N THR A 11 -4.01 -31.97 2.61
CA THR A 11 -4.41 -33.27 3.18
C THR A 11 -5.84 -33.21 3.68
N LEU A 12 -6.73 -33.95 3.03
CA LEU A 12 -8.05 -34.26 3.59
C LEU A 12 -7.84 -35.09 4.87
N CYS A 13 -8.13 -34.50 6.03
CA CYS A 13 -7.99 -35.10 7.35
C CYS A 13 -9.36 -35.13 8.05
N THR A 14 -9.42 -35.61 9.31
CA THR A 14 -10.67 -35.69 10.07
C THR A 14 -11.38 -34.35 10.18
N HIS A 15 -10.63 -33.26 10.40
CA HIS A 15 -11.17 -31.90 10.60
C HIS A 15 -10.70 -30.87 9.57
N ARG A 16 -10.06 -31.28 8.46
CA ARG A 16 -9.58 -30.36 7.40
C ARG A 16 -10.22 -30.68 6.06
N ILE A 17 -10.61 -29.63 5.31
CA ILE A 17 -11.32 -29.75 4.01
C ILE A 17 -10.37 -30.27 2.92
N GLY A 18 -9.08 -29.91 2.97
CA GLY A 18 -8.08 -30.31 1.98
C GLY A 18 -8.11 -29.40 0.74
N SER A 19 -7.82 -29.93 -0.45
CA SER A 19 -7.56 -29.10 -1.64
C SER A 19 -8.75 -28.88 -2.59
N VAL A 20 -9.96 -29.34 -2.23
CA VAL A 20 -11.13 -29.30 -3.12
C VAL A 20 -12.28 -28.55 -2.47
N TYR A 21 -12.50 -27.32 -2.93
CA TYR A 21 -13.57 -26.45 -2.45
C TYR A 21 -14.65 -26.25 -3.52
N LYS A 22 -15.89 -26.12 -3.08
CA LYS A 22 -17.02 -25.67 -3.89
C LYS A 22 -16.92 -24.15 -4.08
N LYS A 23 -16.96 -23.71 -5.35
CA LYS A 23 -16.81 -22.30 -5.75
C LYS A 23 -17.87 -21.90 -6.77
N ALA A 24 -18.20 -20.61 -6.83
CA ALA A 24 -18.97 -20.02 -7.92
C ALA A 24 -18.01 -19.36 -8.92
N MET A 25 -18.25 -19.53 -10.22
CA MET A 25 -17.36 -19.02 -11.27
C MET A 25 -18.15 -18.39 -12.41
N PHE A 26 -17.63 -17.29 -12.96
CA PHE A 26 -18.11 -16.77 -14.23
C PHE A 26 -17.69 -17.69 -15.38
N ARG A 27 -18.64 -18.04 -16.25
CA ARG A 27 -18.42 -18.91 -17.42
C ARG A 27 -18.99 -18.25 -18.67
N GLN A 28 -18.19 -18.21 -19.73
CA GLN A 28 -18.64 -17.70 -21.03
C GLN A 28 -19.34 -18.80 -21.83
N TYR A 29 -20.44 -18.41 -22.47
CA TYR A 29 -21.20 -19.24 -23.40
C TYR A 29 -21.17 -18.65 -24.79
N THR A 30 -21.36 -19.48 -25.81
CA THR A 30 -21.30 -19.04 -27.22
C THR A 30 -22.50 -18.20 -27.65
N ASP A 31 -23.64 -18.35 -26.97
CA ASP A 31 -24.89 -17.66 -27.29
C ASP A 31 -25.84 -17.55 -26.08
N ALA A 32 -26.98 -16.89 -26.28
CA ALA A 32 -28.01 -16.66 -25.27
C ALA A 32 -28.78 -17.92 -24.82
N SER A 33 -28.53 -19.11 -25.40
CA SER A 33 -29.15 -20.35 -24.91
C SER A 33 -28.45 -20.89 -23.66
N TYR A 34 -27.19 -20.48 -23.41
CA TYR A 34 -26.35 -20.98 -22.32
C TYR A 34 -26.13 -22.50 -22.35
N SER A 35 -26.13 -23.14 -23.53
CA SER A 35 -25.94 -24.59 -23.66
C SER A 35 -24.49 -25.01 -23.94
N HIS A 36 -23.70 -24.16 -24.60
CA HIS A 36 -22.32 -24.47 -25.01
C HIS A 36 -21.33 -23.45 -24.42
N LEU A 37 -20.32 -23.96 -23.71
CA LEU A 37 -19.24 -23.15 -23.14
C LEU A 37 -18.25 -22.71 -24.22
N ALA A 38 -17.78 -21.47 -24.12
CA ALA A 38 -16.70 -20.96 -24.95
C ALA A 38 -15.34 -21.55 -24.52
N PRO A 39 -14.38 -21.69 -25.45
CA PRO A 39 -13.03 -22.15 -25.12
C PRO A 39 -12.32 -21.14 -24.23
N ARG A 40 -11.49 -21.63 -23.31
CA ARG A 40 -10.71 -20.79 -22.40
C ARG A 40 -9.29 -21.35 -22.22
N PRO A 41 -8.28 -20.49 -21.99
CA PRO A 41 -6.94 -20.96 -21.65
C PRO A 41 -6.94 -21.71 -20.31
N ALA A 42 -6.11 -22.76 -20.21
CA ALA A 42 -6.03 -23.58 -19.00
C ALA A 42 -5.41 -22.83 -17.81
N TRP A 43 -4.42 -21.96 -18.07
CA TRP A 43 -3.73 -21.16 -17.05
C TRP A 43 -4.62 -20.11 -16.37
N LEU A 44 -5.83 -19.86 -16.90
CA LEU A 44 -6.76 -18.88 -16.35
C LEU A 44 -7.43 -19.34 -15.03
N GLY A 45 -7.34 -20.64 -14.70
CA GLY A 45 -7.79 -21.16 -13.40
C GLY A 45 -9.27 -20.97 -13.13
N PHE A 46 -9.65 -20.34 -12.02
CA PHE A 46 -11.06 -20.06 -11.72
C PHE A 46 -11.54 -18.68 -12.20
N LEU A 47 -10.64 -17.82 -12.71
CA LEU A 47 -11.02 -16.50 -13.20
C LEU A 47 -12.12 -16.60 -14.28
N GLY A 48 -12.96 -15.58 -14.29
CA GLY A 48 -13.97 -15.36 -15.30
C GLY A 48 -13.37 -15.09 -16.68
N PRO A 49 -14.18 -15.16 -17.75
CA PRO A 49 -13.73 -14.87 -19.11
C PRO A 49 -13.13 -13.47 -19.25
N ILE A 50 -12.12 -13.34 -20.10
CA ILE A 50 -11.47 -12.05 -20.35
C ILE A 50 -12.36 -11.20 -21.25
N LEU A 51 -12.82 -10.07 -20.73
CA LEU A 51 -13.58 -9.08 -21.50
C LEU A 51 -12.62 -8.05 -22.09
N ARG A 52 -12.81 -7.68 -23.37
CA ARG A 52 -11.95 -6.72 -24.07
C ARG A 52 -12.82 -5.69 -24.78
N ALA A 53 -12.41 -4.43 -24.75
CA ALA A 53 -13.06 -3.35 -25.46
C ALA A 53 -12.08 -2.23 -25.83
N GLU A 54 -12.29 -1.59 -26.96
CA GLU A 54 -11.58 -0.38 -27.36
C GLU A 54 -12.32 0.88 -26.92
N VAL A 55 -11.65 2.02 -26.99
CA VAL A 55 -12.30 3.33 -26.85
C VAL A 55 -13.44 3.47 -27.85
N ASP A 56 -14.57 3.97 -27.35
CA ASP A 56 -15.87 4.10 -28.02
C ASP A 56 -16.69 2.80 -28.15
N ASP A 57 -16.18 1.65 -27.70
CA ASP A 57 -16.95 0.41 -27.67
C ASP A 57 -17.98 0.40 -26.53
N VAL A 58 -18.99 -0.45 -26.72
CA VAL A 58 -20.02 -0.73 -25.73
C VAL A 58 -20.01 -2.23 -25.43
N ILE A 59 -19.71 -2.57 -24.18
CA ILE A 59 -19.75 -3.94 -23.67
C ILE A 59 -21.17 -4.22 -23.19
N VAL A 60 -21.86 -5.16 -23.84
CA VAL A 60 -23.17 -5.63 -23.41
C VAL A 60 -23.01 -7.03 -22.84
N VAL A 61 -23.17 -7.17 -21.52
CA VAL A 61 -23.00 -8.45 -20.82
C VAL A 61 -24.36 -9.01 -20.44
N HIS A 62 -24.72 -10.14 -21.05
CA HIS A 62 -25.90 -10.91 -20.65
C HIS A 62 -25.51 -11.90 -19.54
N LEU A 63 -25.86 -11.57 -18.30
CA LEU A 63 -25.61 -12.43 -17.14
C LEU A 63 -26.84 -13.31 -16.88
N LYS A 64 -26.59 -14.58 -16.59
CA LYS A 64 -27.59 -15.51 -16.04
C LYS A 64 -27.02 -16.23 -14.84
N ASN A 65 -27.73 -16.17 -13.72
CA ASN A 65 -27.27 -16.76 -12.47
C ASN A 65 -27.76 -18.21 -12.37
N PHE A 66 -26.84 -19.16 -12.48
CA PHE A 66 -27.11 -20.59 -12.28
C PHE A 66 -26.72 -21.11 -10.89
N ALA A 67 -26.20 -20.24 -10.02
CA ALA A 67 -25.79 -20.60 -8.67
C ALA A 67 -27.00 -20.66 -7.71
N SER A 68 -26.73 -21.08 -6.48
CA SER A 68 -27.75 -21.25 -5.43
C SER A 68 -28.07 -19.96 -4.66
N ARG A 69 -27.32 -18.88 -4.88
CA ARG A 69 -27.46 -17.59 -4.16
C ARG A 69 -27.55 -16.43 -5.15
N ASN A 70 -27.98 -15.27 -4.65
CA ASN A 70 -28.00 -14.04 -5.43
C ASN A 70 -26.56 -13.56 -5.66
N TYR A 71 -26.29 -13.05 -6.86
CA TYR A 71 -24.99 -12.48 -7.24
C TYR A 71 -25.20 -11.30 -8.20
N SER A 72 -24.15 -10.54 -8.46
CA SER A 72 -24.16 -9.44 -9.42
C SER A 72 -22.88 -9.44 -10.28
N MET A 73 -22.67 -8.35 -11.03
CA MET A 73 -21.45 -8.13 -11.79
C MET A 73 -21.15 -6.63 -11.87
N HIS A 74 -20.05 -6.24 -11.25
CA HIS A 74 -19.53 -4.88 -11.13
C HIS A 74 -18.21 -4.74 -11.89
N PRO A 75 -18.07 -3.77 -12.81
CA PRO A 75 -16.84 -3.58 -13.58
C PRO A 75 -15.97 -2.44 -13.04
N HIS A 76 -14.66 -2.57 -13.26
CA HIS A 76 -13.68 -1.49 -13.08
C HIS A 76 -13.32 -0.82 -14.41
N GLY A 77 -12.83 0.42 -14.36
CA GLY A 77 -12.23 1.11 -15.51
C GLY A 77 -13.15 1.47 -16.68
N VAL A 78 -14.48 1.35 -16.54
CA VAL A 78 -15.44 1.64 -17.61
C VAL A 78 -16.59 2.52 -17.11
N PHE A 79 -17.24 3.21 -18.03
CA PHE A 79 -18.41 4.02 -17.72
C PHE A 79 -19.67 3.15 -17.64
N TYR A 80 -20.47 3.35 -16.60
CA TYR A 80 -21.78 2.72 -16.43
C TYR A 80 -22.74 3.65 -15.69
N GLU A 81 -24.04 3.48 -15.94
CA GLU A 81 -25.11 4.15 -15.20
C GLU A 81 -25.51 3.34 -13.96
N LYS A 82 -26.28 3.94 -13.04
CA LYS A 82 -26.77 3.28 -11.80
C LYS A 82 -27.62 2.02 -12.03
N ASN A 83 -28.05 1.73 -13.25
CA ASN A 83 -28.77 0.50 -13.62
C ASN A 83 -27.85 -0.58 -14.21
N ALA A 84 -26.54 -0.35 -14.22
CA ALA A 84 -25.55 -1.27 -14.78
C ALA A 84 -24.27 -1.30 -13.93
N GLU A 85 -24.36 -0.87 -12.68
CA GLU A 85 -23.26 -0.85 -11.72
C GLU A 85 -23.07 -2.22 -11.07
N GLY A 86 -24.18 -2.89 -10.73
CA GLY A 86 -24.14 -4.20 -10.11
C GLY A 86 -23.59 -4.25 -8.70
N ALA A 87 -23.78 -3.20 -7.89
CA ALA A 87 -23.30 -3.12 -6.52
C ALA A 87 -24.40 -2.68 -5.54
N LEU A 88 -24.69 -3.49 -4.53
CA LEU A 88 -25.77 -3.23 -3.58
C LEU A 88 -25.30 -2.40 -2.39
N TYR A 89 -25.69 -1.14 -2.33
CA TYR A 89 -25.47 -0.26 -1.16
C TYR A 89 -26.53 0.86 -1.08
N PRO A 90 -26.64 1.60 0.05
CA PRO A 90 -27.56 2.73 0.22
C PRO A 90 -27.14 3.93 -0.65
N ASP A 91 -27.67 4.00 -1.86
CA ASP A 91 -27.38 5.02 -2.87
C ASP A 91 -28.56 5.95 -3.16
N GLY A 92 -29.70 5.74 -2.50
CA GLY A 92 -30.95 6.50 -2.70
C GLY A 92 -31.72 6.14 -3.98
N THR A 93 -31.35 5.07 -4.69
CA THR A 93 -32.07 4.57 -5.87
C THR A 93 -33.16 3.57 -5.50
N SER A 94 -34.09 3.29 -6.43
CA SER A 94 -35.19 2.33 -6.19
C SER A 94 -35.69 1.67 -7.49
N ASN A 95 -36.42 0.56 -7.33
CA ASN A 95 -37.12 -0.16 -8.41
C ASN A 95 -36.16 -0.66 -9.51
N MET A 96 -36.30 -0.15 -10.74
CA MET A 96 -35.55 -0.60 -11.92
C MET A 96 -34.04 -0.34 -11.79
N LEU A 97 -33.64 0.69 -11.04
CA LEU A 97 -32.23 1.04 -10.79
C LEU A 97 -31.56 0.16 -9.71
N LYS A 98 -32.28 -0.84 -9.18
CA LYS A 98 -31.77 -1.80 -8.20
C LYS A 98 -31.80 -3.24 -8.71
N MET A 99 -32.21 -3.46 -9.97
CA MET A 99 -32.31 -4.80 -10.56
C MET A 99 -30.95 -5.36 -10.99
N ASP A 100 -29.95 -4.50 -11.20
CA ASP A 100 -28.58 -4.86 -11.52
C ASP A 100 -27.78 -5.26 -10.28
N ASP A 101 -28.06 -4.63 -9.14
CA ASP A 101 -27.41 -4.86 -7.85
C ASP A 101 -27.52 -6.30 -7.34
N CYS A 102 -28.57 -7.02 -7.77
CA CYS A 102 -28.89 -8.35 -7.23
C CYS A 102 -29.63 -9.22 -8.25
N VAL A 103 -28.94 -10.19 -8.84
CA VAL A 103 -29.50 -11.17 -9.77
C VAL A 103 -29.79 -12.48 -9.02
N PRO A 104 -31.07 -12.85 -8.80
CA PRO A 104 -31.42 -14.05 -8.04
C PRO A 104 -31.11 -15.35 -8.80
N PRO A 105 -31.03 -16.51 -8.11
CA PRO A 105 -30.92 -17.83 -8.74
C PRO A 105 -31.94 -18.06 -9.84
N GLY A 106 -31.46 -18.48 -11.02
CA GLY A 106 -32.27 -18.66 -12.24
C GLY A 106 -32.62 -17.36 -12.97
N GLY A 107 -32.37 -16.20 -12.36
CA GLY A 107 -32.57 -14.88 -12.93
C GLY A 107 -31.52 -14.52 -13.98
N SER A 108 -31.82 -13.49 -14.76
CA SER A 108 -30.92 -12.95 -15.78
C SER A 108 -31.00 -11.43 -15.82
N TYR A 109 -29.87 -10.78 -16.05
CA TYR A 109 -29.75 -9.33 -16.20
C TYR A 109 -28.82 -8.98 -17.37
N THR A 110 -28.98 -7.81 -17.96
CA THR A 110 -28.10 -7.34 -19.03
C THR A 110 -27.43 -6.04 -18.61
N TYR A 111 -26.12 -6.09 -18.42
CA TYR A 111 -25.30 -4.93 -18.11
C TYR A 111 -24.83 -4.26 -19.40
N ARG A 112 -24.75 -2.93 -19.38
CA ARG A 112 -24.27 -2.13 -20.50
C ARG A 112 -23.20 -1.17 -20.00
N TRP A 113 -21.97 -1.39 -20.43
CA TRP A 113 -20.81 -0.59 -20.07
C TRP A 113 -20.23 0.08 -21.31
N GLU A 114 -19.80 1.33 -21.17
CA GLU A 114 -19.22 2.11 -22.27
C GLU A 114 -17.76 2.44 -21.98
N VAL A 115 -16.88 2.26 -22.97
CA VAL A 115 -15.49 2.70 -22.84
C VAL A 115 -15.37 4.10 -23.43
N ARG A 116 -15.76 5.11 -22.65
CA ARG A 116 -15.68 6.51 -23.09
C ARG A 116 -14.21 6.95 -23.19
N PRO A 117 -13.87 7.92 -24.06
CA PRO A 117 -12.51 8.47 -24.15
C PRO A 117 -11.96 9.00 -22.81
N GLU A 118 -12.85 9.46 -21.93
CA GLU A 118 -12.51 9.92 -20.57
C GLU A 118 -12.09 8.79 -19.62
N PHE A 119 -12.30 7.53 -19.99
CA PHE A 119 -11.95 6.31 -19.24
C PHE A 119 -10.85 5.49 -19.93
N ALA A 120 -10.50 5.83 -21.18
CA ALA A 120 -9.47 5.15 -21.98
C ALA A 120 -8.03 5.25 -21.41
N PRO A 121 -7.09 4.37 -21.77
CA PRO A 121 -5.68 4.58 -21.41
C PRO A 121 -5.15 5.96 -21.84
N THR A 122 -4.32 6.63 -21.03
CA THR A 122 -3.69 7.89 -21.43
C THR A 122 -2.63 7.67 -22.52
N ASP A 123 -2.11 8.74 -23.13
CA ASP A 123 -1.03 8.63 -24.12
C ASP A 123 0.22 7.95 -23.57
N ASP A 124 0.51 8.13 -22.28
CA ASP A 124 1.67 7.58 -21.57
C ASP A 124 1.43 6.19 -20.97
N ASP A 125 0.17 5.76 -20.88
CA ASP A 125 -0.18 4.40 -20.49
C ASP A 125 0.10 3.40 -21.63
N ALA A 126 0.18 2.12 -21.24
CA ALA A 126 0.19 1.01 -22.20
C ALA A 126 -1.03 1.07 -23.14
N ASN A 127 -0.93 0.43 -24.29
CA ASN A 127 -2.04 0.42 -25.27
C ASN A 127 -3.33 -0.14 -24.68
N CYS A 128 -3.23 -1.05 -23.70
CA CYS A 128 -4.35 -1.59 -22.97
C CYS A 128 -4.07 -1.58 -21.47
N LEU A 129 -5.08 -1.22 -20.67
CA LEU A 129 -5.03 -1.25 -19.21
C LEU A 129 -5.82 -2.44 -18.67
N THR A 130 -5.25 -3.10 -17.65
CA THR A 130 -5.88 -4.16 -16.87
C THR A 130 -6.91 -3.57 -15.91
N TRP A 131 -8.09 -4.17 -15.89
CA TRP A 131 -9.14 -3.97 -14.90
C TRP A 131 -9.71 -5.32 -14.49
N VAL A 132 -10.63 -5.32 -13.54
CA VAL A 132 -11.37 -6.51 -13.12
C VAL A 132 -12.88 -6.28 -13.18
N TYR A 133 -13.62 -7.37 -13.09
CA TYR A 133 -15.03 -7.33 -12.73
C TYR A 133 -15.30 -8.43 -11.70
N HIS A 134 -16.21 -8.19 -10.77
CA HIS A 134 -16.56 -9.15 -9.74
C HIS A 134 -18.02 -9.00 -9.29
N SER A 135 -18.56 -9.96 -8.55
CA SER A 135 -19.85 -9.77 -7.88
C SER A 135 -19.69 -8.84 -6.67
N HIS A 136 -20.72 -8.06 -6.36
CA HIS A 136 -20.63 -6.94 -5.40
C HIS A 136 -21.89 -6.81 -4.53
N LEU A 137 -22.44 -7.93 -4.05
CA LEU A 137 -23.44 -7.88 -2.97
C LEU A 137 -22.73 -7.75 -1.62
N ASP A 138 -21.84 -8.70 -1.35
CA ASP A 138 -20.82 -8.65 -0.31
C ASP A 138 -19.51 -8.97 -1.04
N ALA A 139 -18.86 -7.92 -1.56
CA ALA A 139 -17.75 -8.07 -2.50
C ALA A 139 -16.65 -9.00 -1.96
N PRO A 140 -16.18 -8.88 -0.70
CA PRO A 140 -15.22 -9.83 -0.14
C PRO A 140 -15.68 -11.29 -0.20
N LYS A 141 -16.88 -11.61 0.32
CA LYS A 141 -17.39 -13.00 0.34
C LYS A 141 -17.65 -13.54 -1.07
N ASP A 142 -18.14 -12.69 -1.97
CA ASP A 142 -18.41 -13.02 -3.36
C ASP A 142 -17.11 -13.34 -4.13
N ILE A 143 -16.05 -12.55 -3.90
CA ILE A 143 -14.72 -12.74 -4.49
C ILE A 143 -14.06 -14.00 -3.92
N ALA A 144 -14.07 -14.18 -2.60
CA ALA A 144 -13.56 -15.38 -1.92
C ALA A 144 -14.24 -16.65 -2.46
N THR A 145 -15.55 -16.58 -2.73
CA THR A 145 -16.33 -17.66 -3.34
C THR A 145 -15.91 -17.96 -4.80
N GLY A 146 -15.22 -17.04 -5.48
CA GLY A 146 -14.61 -17.22 -6.81
C GLY A 146 -15.14 -16.33 -7.93
N LEU A 147 -16.03 -15.37 -7.64
CA LEU A 147 -16.68 -14.53 -8.65
C LEU A 147 -15.86 -13.29 -9.02
N ILE A 148 -14.79 -13.52 -9.79
CA ILE A 148 -13.92 -12.46 -10.30
C ILE A 148 -13.42 -12.81 -11.71
N GLY A 149 -13.22 -11.81 -12.56
CA GLY A 149 -12.63 -11.95 -13.89
C GLY A 149 -11.91 -10.69 -14.36
N ALA A 150 -11.19 -10.79 -15.47
CA ALA A 150 -10.40 -9.68 -16.00
C ALA A 150 -11.12 -8.92 -17.12
N LEU A 151 -10.99 -7.60 -17.10
CA LEU A 151 -11.49 -6.68 -18.12
C LEU A 151 -10.32 -5.86 -18.67
N LEU A 152 -10.31 -5.64 -19.98
CA LEU A 152 -9.24 -4.92 -20.65
C LEU A 152 -9.83 -3.78 -21.49
N THR A 153 -9.39 -2.55 -21.22
CA THR A 153 -9.73 -1.40 -22.07
C THR A 153 -8.53 -0.95 -22.87
N CYS A 154 -8.67 -0.86 -24.18
CA CYS A 154 -7.59 -0.55 -25.10
C CYS A 154 -7.79 0.78 -25.84
N LYS A 155 -6.68 1.38 -26.27
CA LYS A 155 -6.65 2.45 -27.26
C LYS A 155 -7.24 1.94 -28.58
N LYS A 156 -7.81 2.84 -29.37
CA LYS A 156 -8.44 2.53 -30.67
C LYS A 156 -7.45 1.85 -31.62
N GLU A 157 -7.94 0.88 -32.41
CA GLU A 157 -7.16 0.09 -33.39
C GLU A 157 -6.08 -0.84 -32.80
N SER A 158 -6.11 -1.11 -31.49
CA SER A 158 -5.16 -2.03 -30.82
C SER A 158 -5.64 -3.49 -30.81
N VAL A 159 -6.92 -3.74 -31.06
CA VAL A 159 -7.59 -5.04 -30.99
C VAL A 159 -8.18 -5.39 -32.35
N VAL A 160 -7.77 -6.54 -32.91
CA VAL A 160 -8.31 -7.09 -34.16
C VAL A 160 -8.89 -8.47 -33.84
N GLU A 161 -10.18 -8.69 -34.14
CA GLU A 161 -10.87 -9.97 -33.87
C GLU A 161 -10.74 -10.45 -32.41
N SER A 162 -10.83 -9.53 -31.44
CA SER A 162 -10.71 -9.80 -29.99
C SER A 162 -9.32 -10.26 -29.52
N VAL A 163 -8.28 -10.10 -30.34
CA VAL A 163 -6.87 -10.32 -29.99
C VAL A 163 -6.10 -9.02 -30.21
N ARG A 164 -5.18 -8.70 -29.32
CA ARG A 164 -4.30 -7.54 -29.47
C ARG A 164 -3.33 -7.72 -30.64
N ASN A 165 -3.08 -6.66 -31.39
CA ASN A 165 -2.16 -6.68 -32.54
C ASN A 165 -0.73 -6.24 -32.21
N ASP A 166 -0.52 -5.65 -31.03
CA ASP A 166 0.74 -5.05 -30.60
C ASP A 166 1.65 -6.02 -29.83
N VAL A 167 1.09 -7.08 -29.26
CA VAL A 167 1.80 -8.12 -28.50
C VAL A 167 1.56 -9.51 -29.10
N ASP A 168 2.51 -10.43 -28.90
CA ASP A 168 2.38 -11.81 -29.36
C ASP A 168 1.40 -12.60 -28.49
N GLN A 169 1.35 -12.28 -27.19
CA GLN A 169 0.49 -12.94 -26.22
C GLN A 169 0.17 -12.05 -25.02
N ASP A 170 -1.08 -12.11 -24.56
CA ASP A 170 -1.53 -11.58 -23.27
C ASP A 170 -1.63 -12.71 -22.25
N VAL A 171 -1.09 -12.50 -21.05
CA VAL A 171 -1.20 -13.45 -19.93
C VAL A 171 -1.79 -12.72 -18.72
N PHE A 172 -2.82 -13.31 -18.11
CA PHE A 172 -3.53 -12.72 -16.96
C PHE A 172 -3.29 -13.56 -15.72
N LEU A 173 -2.77 -12.93 -14.67
CA LEU A 173 -2.50 -13.58 -13.39
C LEU A 173 -3.06 -12.75 -12.25
N MET A 174 -3.81 -13.43 -11.39
CA MET A 174 -4.28 -12.95 -10.10
C MET A 174 -3.43 -13.58 -9.01
N PHE A 175 -2.83 -12.75 -8.17
CA PHE A 175 -2.20 -13.16 -6.92
C PHE A 175 -3.20 -12.93 -5.79
N ASN A 176 -3.53 -13.98 -5.04
CA ASN A 176 -4.59 -13.95 -4.04
C ASN A 176 -4.37 -15.08 -3.01
N VAL A 177 -4.42 -14.73 -1.73
CA VAL A 177 -4.63 -15.66 -0.62
C VAL A 177 -6.13 -15.92 -0.52
N VAL A 178 -6.59 -16.97 -1.22
CA VAL A 178 -8.02 -17.25 -1.34
C VAL A 178 -8.52 -17.81 -0.02
N ASP A 179 -9.10 -16.94 0.80
CA ASP A 179 -9.69 -17.30 2.09
C ASP A 179 -11.03 -18.01 1.90
N GLU A 180 -11.03 -19.34 2.05
CA GLU A 180 -12.26 -20.13 1.97
C GLU A 180 -13.13 -20.05 3.25
N ASN A 181 -12.62 -19.48 4.35
CA ASN A 181 -13.42 -19.22 5.55
C ASN A 181 -14.47 -18.12 5.27
N LEU A 182 -14.14 -17.15 4.42
CA LEU A 182 -15.07 -16.11 3.98
C LEU A 182 -16.05 -16.56 2.87
N SER A 183 -15.78 -17.70 2.25
CA SER A 183 -16.59 -18.25 1.15
C SER A 183 -18.03 -18.52 1.59
N TRP A 184 -19.00 -18.20 0.74
CA TRP A 184 -20.41 -18.53 0.97
C TRP A 184 -20.69 -20.03 1.09
N TYR A 185 -19.73 -20.87 0.67
CA TYR A 185 -19.83 -22.32 0.65
C TYR A 185 -19.00 -23.01 1.74
N LEU A 186 -18.48 -22.30 2.74
CA LEU A 186 -17.71 -22.90 3.83
C LEU A 186 -18.47 -24.08 4.48
N GLU A 187 -19.72 -23.89 4.89
CA GLU A 187 -20.56 -24.93 5.48
C GLU A 187 -20.79 -26.14 4.55
N ASP A 188 -20.99 -25.89 3.26
CA ASP A 188 -21.12 -26.95 2.25
C ASP A 188 -19.79 -27.73 2.11
N ASN A 189 -18.65 -27.05 2.26
CA ASN A 189 -17.32 -27.63 2.16
C ASN A 189 -16.95 -28.42 3.43
N ILE A 190 -17.33 -27.94 4.62
CA ILE A 190 -17.12 -28.66 5.90
C ILE A 190 -17.83 -30.02 5.88
N GLN A 191 -19.00 -30.12 5.24
CA GLN A 191 -19.71 -31.40 5.08
C GLN A 191 -18.94 -32.45 4.27
N SER A 192 -17.91 -32.04 3.52
CA SER A 192 -17.04 -32.97 2.78
C SER A 192 -15.93 -33.58 3.64
N CYS A 193 -15.69 -33.06 4.85
CA CYS A 193 -14.73 -33.60 5.81
C CYS A 193 -15.15 -35.00 6.32
N PHE A 194 -14.17 -35.77 6.83
CA PHE A 194 -14.47 -37.10 7.40
C PHE A 194 -15.25 -37.03 8.72
N ASP A 195 -15.01 -36.01 9.55
CA ASP A 195 -15.79 -35.71 10.76
C ASP A 195 -16.18 -34.22 10.83
N PRO A 196 -17.26 -33.81 10.13
CA PRO A 196 -17.72 -32.42 10.12
C PRO A 196 -18.15 -31.91 11.51
N ALA A 197 -18.55 -32.81 12.43
CA ALA A 197 -19.07 -32.42 13.74
C ALA A 197 -17.96 -32.07 14.75
N GLY A 198 -16.72 -32.50 14.47
CA GLY A 198 -15.53 -32.17 15.26
C GLY A 198 -14.80 -30.90 14.83
N VAL A 199 -15.24 -30.24 13.75
CA VAL A 199 -14.62 -29.02 13.23
C VAL A 199 -14.95 -27.83 14.13
N ILE A 200 -13.93 -27.15 14.59
CA ILE A 200 -14.02 -25.87 15.29
C ILE A 200 -13.58 -24.81 14.28
N GLN A 201 -14.50 -23.93 13.89
CA GLN A 201 -14.21 -22.94 12.84
C GLN A 201 -13.21 -21.87 13.30
N THR A 202 -13.19 -21.57 14.61
CA THR A 202 -12.28 -20.61 15.24
C THR A 202 -10.92 -21.21 15.63
N ASP A 203 -10.61 -22.42 15.16
CA ASP A 203 -9.30 -23.04 15.38
C ASP A 203 -8.30 -22.43 14.39
N PRO A 204 -7.23 -21.75 14.85
CA PRO A 204 -6.28 -21.08 13.95
C PRO A 204 -5.68 -22.04 12.92
N ASP A 205 -5.44 -23.29 13.31
CA ASP A 205 -4.95 -24.35 12.42
C ASP A 205 -5.94 -24.72 11.30
N PHE A 206 -7.25 -24.58 11.56
CA PHE A 206 -8.31 -24.81 10.58
C PHE A 206 -8.45 -23.59 9.65
N GLU A 207 -8.48 -22.39 10.21
CA GLU A 207 -8.55 -21.13 9.45
C GLU A 207 -7.39 -21.03 8.47
N GLU A 208 -6.15 -21.20 8.95
CA GLU A 208 -4.93 -21.20 8.15
C GLU A 208 -4.98 -22.27 7.05
N SER A 209 -5.51 -23.47 7.34
CA SER A 209 -5.61 -24.53 6.33
C SER A 209 -6.50 -24.18 5.14
N ASN A 210 -7.39 -23.20 5.31
CA ASN A 210 -8.32 -22.71 4.30
C ASN A 210 -7.85 -21.42 3.62
N LEU A 211 -6.69 -20.87 4.01
CA LEU A 211 -6.03 -19.76 3.35
C LEU A 211 -5.18 -20.27 2.18
N MET A 212 -5.72 -20.18 0.97
CA MET A 212 -5.12 -20.80 -0.21
C MET A 212 -4.25 -19.80 -0.98
N HIS A 213 -2.94 -19.76 -0.68
CA HIS A 213 -1.94 -18.88 -1.32
C HIS A 213 -1.70 -19.22 -2.79
N ALA A 214 -2.48 -18.62 -3.69
CA ALA A 214 -2.63 -19.10 -5.05
C ALA A 214 -2.37 -18.05 -6.15
N ILE A 215 -1.94 -18.55 -7.31
CA ILE A 215 -1.91 -17.81 -8.57
C ILE A 215 -3.04 -18.35 -9.46
N ASN A 216 -4.07 -17.55 -9.75
CA ASN A 216 -5.30 -17.99 -10.44
C ASN A 216 -6.02 -19.19 -9.78
N GLY A 217 -5.78 -19.45 -8.49
CA GLY A 217 -6.31 -20.62 -7.77
C GLY A 217 -5.45 -21.88 -7.85
N TYR A 218 -4.19 -21.74 -8.26
CA TYR A 218 -3.20 -22.81 -8.31
C TYR A 218 -2.05 -22.54 -7.35
N MET A 219 -1.56 -23.57 -6.66
CA MET A 219 -0.50 -23.51 -5.65
C MET A 219 0.57 -24.58 -5.89
N PHE A 220 1.74 -24.40 -5.29
CA PHE A 220 2.90 -25.29 -5.39
C PHE A 220 3.32 -25.61 -6.83
N GLY A 221 3.27 -24.62 -7.72
CA GLY A 221 3.74 -24.77 -9.10
C GLY A 221 2.82 -25.59 -10.01
N ASN A 222 1.57 -25.85 -9.60
CA ASN A 222 0.62 -26.68 -10.37
C ASN A 222 -0.17 -25.91 -11.45
N LEU A 223 0.07 -24.60 -11.62
CA LEU A 223 -0.52 -23.79 -12.70
C LEU A 223 -0.18 -24.44 -14.07
N PRO A 224 -1.18 -24.72 -14.93
CA PRO A 224 -0.93 -25.24 -16.27
C PRO A 224 0.05 -24.34 -17.05
N GLY A 225 1.01 -24.97 -17.73
CA GLY A 225 2.17 -24.28 -18.30
C GLY A 225 1.81 -23.13 -19.25
N ILE A 226 2.34 -21.95 -18.96
CA ILE A 226 2.29 -20.78 -19.83
C ILE A 226 3.46 -20.90 -20.83
N GLU A 227 3.15 -21.16 -22.10
CA GLU A 227 4.16 -21.24 -23.16
C GLU A 227 4.35 -19.88 -23.82
N LEU A 228 5.58 -19.40 -23.92
CA LEU A 228 5.98 -18.12 -24.50
C LEU A 228 7.03 -18.29 -25.59
N CYS A 229 7.09 -17.33 -26.51
CA CYS A 229 8.06 -17.33 -27.60
C CYS A 229 9.25 -16.40 -27.31
N GLN A 230 10.46 -16.94 -27.44
CA GLN A 230 11.71 -16.18 -27.29
C GLN A 230 11.73 -14.95 -28.23
N ASN A 231 12.19 -13.81 -27.70
CA ASN A 231 12.32 -12.52 -28.40
C ASN A 231 11.01 -11.92 -28.93
N ARG A 232 9.84 -12.42 -28.50
CA ARG A 232 8.54 -11.81 -28.81
C ARG A 232 7.99 -11.06 -27.60
N LEU A 233 7.29 -9.96 -27.84
CA LEU A 233 6.74 -9.12 -26.77
C LEU A 233 5.50 -9.79 -26.15
N VAL A 234 5.49 -9.87 -24.83
CA VAL A 234 4.40 -10.44 -24.03
C VAL A 234 3.89 -9.36 -23.08
N ALA A 235 2.57 -9.19 -23.00
CA ALA A 235 1.93 -8.35 -21.99
C ALA A 235 1.45 -9.21 -20.82
N TRP A 236 1.86 -8.83 -19.62
CA TRP A 236 1.44 -9.42 -18.36
C TRP A 236 0.42 -8.49 -17.70
N HIS A 237 -0.80 -8.98 -17.57
CA HIS A 237 -1.89 -8.33 -16.86
C HIS A 237 -1.97 -8.93 -15.47
N LEU A 238 -1.45 -8.19 -14.49
CA LEU A 238 -1.26 -8.67 -13.13
C LEU A 238 -2.19 -7.89 -12.20
N PHE A 239 -2.84 -8.58 -11.28
CA PHE A 239 -3.63 -7.93 -10.23
C PHE A 239 -3.62 -8.71 -8.93
N GLY A 240 -3.67 -7.98 -7.82
CA GLY A 240 -3.83 -8.53 -6.47
C GLY A 240 -5.28 -8.47 -6.03
N MET A 241 -5.70 -9.37 -5.15
CA MET A 241 -7.03 -9.36 -4.55
C MET A 241 -7.01 -10.11 -3.22
N GLY A 242 -7.74 -9.62 -2.22
CA GLY A 242 -7.88 -10.31 -0.93
C GLY A 242 -7.93 -9.36 0.27
N ASN A 243 -7.08 -9.60 1.26
CA ASN A 243 -7.12 -8.95 2.57
C ASN A 243 -5.77 -8.31 2.97
N GLU A 244 -5.58 -8.00 4.26
CA GLU A 244 -4.35 -7.40 4.80
C GLU A 244 -3.10 -8.28 4.58
N VAL A 245 -3.27 -9.60 4.55
CA VAL A 245 -2.15 -10.52 4.21
C VAL A 245 -1.76 -10.46 2.73
N ASP A 246 -2.59 -9.90 1.84
CA ASP A 246 -2.38 -9.93 0.38
C ASP A 246 -1.37 -8.88 -0.12
N ILE A 247 -0.18 -8.91 0.44
CA ILE A 247 1.01 -8.25 -0.12
C ILE A 247 1.72 -9.24 -1.03
N HIS A 248 1.74 -8.97 -2.32
CA HIS A 248 2.37 -9.87 -3.28
C HIS A 248 3.52 -9.20 -3.99
N SER A 249 4.69 -9.84 -3.95
CA SER A 249 5.88 -9.40 -4.67
C SER A 249 6.16 -10.37 -5.80
N ALA A 250 5.46 -10.18 -6.94
CA ALA A 250 5.53 -11.07 -8.09
C ALA A 250 6.89 -10.96 -8.79
N PHE A 251 7.68 -12.04 -8.73
CA PHE A 251 9.05 -12.08 -9.24
C PHE A 251 9.19 -13.09 -10.39
N PHE A 252 9.66 -12.60 -11.53
CA PHE A 252 9.85 -13.38 -12.74
C PHE A 252 11.31 -13.85 -12.83
N HIS A 253 11.59 -15.10 -12.46
CA HIS A 253 12.96 -15.59 -12.44
C HIS A 253 13.59 -15.54 -13.85
N GLY A 254 14.79 -14.98 -13.94
CA GLY A 254 15.60 -14.95 -15.16
C GLY A 254 15.17 -13.95 -16.23
N ASN A 255 14.10 -13.19 -16.01
CA ASN A 255 13.63 -12.16 -16.93
C ASN A 255 13.31 -10.87 -16.14
N THR A 256 13.20 -9.76 -16.85
CA THR A 256 12.81 -8.47 -16.25
C THR A 256 11.60 -7.90 -16.96
N LEU A 257 10.81 -7.14 -16.22
CA LEU A 257 9.61 -6.46 -16.68
C LEU A 257 9.88 -4.99 -16.99
N LEU A 258 9.03 -4.42 -17.82
CA LEU A 258 8.89 -2.98 -17.99
C LEU A 258 7.50 -2.57 -17.50
N ASP A 259 7.45 -1.81 -16.41
CA ASP A 259 6.21 -1.25 -15.85
C ASP A 259 6.25 0.28 -15.97
N ARG A 260 5.25 0.89 -16.61
CA ARG A 260 5.18 2.34 -16.88
C ARG A 260 6.50 2.94 -17.42
N GLY A 261 7.20 2.18 -18.26
CA GLY A 261 8.48 2.59 -18.85
C GLY A 261 9.70 2.46 -17.93
N HIS A 262 9.55 1.93 -16.73
CA HIS A 262 10.62 1.66 -15.75
C HIS A 262 10.95 0.16 -15.70
N ARG A 263 12.24 -0.17 -15.60
CA ARG A 263 12.72 -1.56 -15.53
C ARG A 263 12.57 -2.07 -14.10
N THR A 264 11.89 -3.20 -13.92
CA THR A 264 11.75 -3.87 -12.63
C THR A 264 11.88 -5.38 -12.77
N ASP A 265 12.26 -6.07 -11.70
CA ASP A 265 12.26 -7.54 -11.58
C ASP A 265 11.12 -8.05 -10.70
N VAL A 266 10.68 -7.23 -9.75
CA VAL A 266 9.54 -7.48 -8.87
C VAL A 266 8.42 -6.49 -9.16
N LEU A 267 7.19 -6.96 -9.15
CA LEU A 267 5.99 -6.11 -9.17
C LEU A 267 5.19 -6.35 -7.89
N SER A 268 4.95 -5.28 -7.12
CA SER A 268 4.11 -5.32 -5.93
C SER A 268 2.63 -5.24 -6.32
N LEU A 269 1.80 -6.12 -5.76
CA LEU A 269 0.36 -6.18 -5.96
C LEU A 269 -0.32 -6.28 -4.59
N PHE A 270 -1.37 -5.47 -4.40
CA PHE A 270 -2.20 -5.41 -3.19
C PHE A 270 -3.67 -5.65 -3.59
N PRO A 271 -4.63 -5.72 -2.64
CA PRO A 271 -6.04 -5.91 -2.98
C PRO A 271 -6.56 -4.87 -3.98
N ALA A 272 -6.96 -5.33 -5.18
CA ALA A 272 -7.38 -4.51 -6.31
C ALA A 272 -6.31 -3.57 -6.92
N THR A 273 -5.03 -3.85 -6.72
CA THR A 273 -3.97 -3.22 -7.54
C THR A 273 -4.01 -3.80 -8.95
N PHE A 274 -4.10 -2.95 -9.97
CA PHE A 274 -4.08 -3.36 -11.38
C PHE A 274 -2.80 -2.90 -12.08
N ALA A 275 -2.07 -3.84 -12.66
CA ALA A 275 -0.82 -3.57 -13.36
C ALA A 275 -0.80 -4.19 -14.76
N THR A 276 -0.12 -3.50 -15.67
CA THR A 276 0.19 -3.99 -17.02
C THR A 276 1.68 -3.85 -17.24
N ALA A 277 2.38 -4.98 -17.30
CA ALA A 277 3.83 -5.03 -17.47
C ALA A 277 4.20 -5.71 -18.79
N GLU A 278 5.25 -5.23 -19.44
CA GLU A 278 5.74 -5.79 -20.70
C GLU A 278 7.03 -6.59 -20.49
N MET A 279 7.14 -7.73 -21.18
CA MET A 279 8.30 -8.61 -21.13
C MET A 279 8.73 -9.04 -22.53
N VAL A 280 10.05 -9.07 -22.79
CA VAL A 280 10.63 -9.74 -23.95
C VAL A 280 11.56 -10.86 -23.46
N PRO A 281 11.11 -12.13 -23.44
CA PRO A 281 11.89 -13.22 -22.87
C PRO A 281 13.11 -13.53 -23.76
N LYS A 282 14.31 -13.47 -23.17
CA LYS A 282 15.58 -13.63 -23.89
C LYS A 282 16.15 -15.04 -23.79
N SER A 283 15.93 -15.71 -22.67
CA SER A 283 16.55 -16.99 -22.36
C SER A 283 15.52 -18.11 -22.41
N THR A 284 15.80 -19.14 -23.21
CA THR A 284 14.95 -20.34 -23.32
C THR A 284 15.07 -21.21 -22.08
N GLY A 285 13.96 -21.84 -21.68
CA GLY A 285 13.94 -22.72 -20.52
C GLY A 285 12.60 -22.65 -19.78
N LYS A 286 12.51 -23.46 -18.73
CA LYS A 286 11.42 -23.41 -17.76
C LYS A 286 11.83 -22.49 -16.62
N TRP A 287 11.05 -21.45 -16.39
CA TRP A 287 11.33 -20.41 -15.42
C TRP A 287 10.26 -20.42 -14.32
N LEU A 288 10.70 -20.13 -13.10
CA LEU A 288 9.83 -19.98 -11.94
C LEU A 288 9.22 -18.57 -11.95
N LEU A 289 7.95 -18.50 -11.60
CA LEU A 289 7.25 -17.29 -11.19
C LEU A 289 6.83 -17.50 -9.74
N SER A 290 7.22 -16.63 -8.84
CA SER A 290 6.92 -16.79 -7.42
C SER A 290 6.58 -15.45 -6.78
N CYS A 291 5.78 -15.49 -5.72
CA CYS A 291 5.75 -14.39 -4.76
C CYS A 291 7.06 -14.42 -3.94
N GLN A 292 7.61 -13.25 -3.59
CA GLN A 292 8.82 -13.13 -2.77
C GLN A 292 8.54 -12.66 -1.34
N VAL A 293 7.27 -12.64 -0.93
CA VAL A 293 6.91 -12.62 0.48
C VAL A 293 7.19 -14.02 1.03
N ASN A 294 7.98 -14.11 2.10
CA ASN A 294 8.51 -15.39 2.60
C ASN A 294 7.39 -16.38 2.93
N ASP A 295 6.33 -15.93 3.61
CA ASP A 295 5.24 -16.80 4.05
C ASP A 295 4.42 -17.29 2.86
N HIS A 296 4.10 -16.40 1.91
CA HIS A 296 3.44 -16.78 0.66
C HIS A 296 4.26 -17.76 -0.18
N LEU A 297 5.59 -17.59 -0.20
CA LEU A 297 6.48 -18.48 -0.92
C LEU A 297 6.50 -19.89 -0.31
N GLN A 298 6.55 -19.99 1.03
CA GLN A 298 6.53 -21.25 1.76
C GLN A 298 5.15 -21.94 1.70
N ALA A 299 4.07 -21.15 1.71
CA ALA A 299 2.70 -21.61 1.54
C ALA A 299 2.36 -22.01 0.09
N GLY A 300 3.29 -21.82 -0.85
CA GLY A 300 3.22 -22.42 -2.18
C GLY A 300 2.79 -21.48 -3.30
N MET A 301 2.84 -20.17 -3.13
CA MET A 301 2.51 -19.21 -4.18
C MET A 301 3.57 -19.16 -5.30
N GLN A 302 3.55 -20.19 -6.15
CA GLN A 302 4.55 -20.47 -7.16
C GLN A 302 3.88 -21.02 -8.43
N ALA A 303 4.42 -20.65 -9.59
CA ALA A 303 4.00 -21.11 -10.90
C ALA A 303 5.22 -21.26 -11.84
N PHE A 304 5.04 -21.91 -12.99
CA PHE A 304 6.07 -22.02 -14.00
C PHE A 304 5.60 -21.48 -15.35
N TYR A 305 6.52 -20.87 -16.09
CA TYR A 305 6.33 -20.51 -17.50
C TYR A 305 7.50 -21.05 -18.33
N GLU A 306 7.23 -21.39 -19.59
CA GLU A 306 8.19 -22.03 -20.49
C GLU A 306 8.45 -21.12 -21.69
N VAL A 307 9.72 -20.82 -21.96
CA VAL A 307 10.14 -20.00 -23.09
C VAL A 307 10.75 -20.89 -24.17
N ASN A 308 10.06 -20.96 -25.30
CA ASN A 308 10.38 -21.80 -26.46
C ASN A 308 10.85 -20.99 -27.67
N ILE A 309 11.54 -21.66 -28.60
CA ILE A 309 12.03 -21.04 -29.84
C ILE A 309 10.93 -21.16 -30.91
N CYS A 310 10.32 -20.03 -31.29
CA CYS A 310 9.20 -19.99 -32.24
C CYS A 310 9.56 -19.42 -33.64
N GLY A 311 10.85 -19.16 -33.93
CA GLY A 311 11.29 -18.50 -35.18
C GLY A 311 12.81 -18.58 -35.44
N SER A 312 13.27 -18.12 -36.63
CA SER A 312 14.66 -18.27 -37.09
C SER A 312 15.65 -17.44 -36.28
N LYS A 313 16.81 -18.05 -35.97
CA LYS A 313 17.94 -17.50 -35.20
C LYS A 313 18.31 -16.08 -35.61
N ASP A 314 17.89 -15.09 -34.82
CA ASP A 314 18.58 -13.81 -34.81
C ASP A 314 19.95 -13.97 -34.17
N SER A 315 20.98 -13.48 -34.86
CA SER A 315 22.36 -13.54 -34.39
C SER A 315 22.51 -12.61 -33.19
N SER A 316 22.75 -13.17 -32.00
CA SER A 316 23.21 -12.36 -30.88
C SER A 316 24.61 -11.84 -31.20
N THR A 317 24.72 -10.54 -31.48
CA THR A 317 26.00 -9.83 -31.40
C THR A 317 26.49 -9.90 -29.96
N GLU A 318 27.52 -10.71 -29.69
CA GLU A 318 28.22 -10.69 -28.42
C GLU A 318 28.80 -9.28 -28.21
N MET A 319 28.15 -8.49 -27.35
CA MET A 319 28.70 -7.21 -26.94
C MET A 319 29.86 -7.44 -25.98
N ALA A 320 31.00 -6.81 -26.27
CA ALA A 320 32.14 -6.77 -25.37
C ALA A 320 31.77 -6.07 -24.04
N GLY A 321 31.64 -6.86 -22.97
CA GLY A 321 31.50 -6.41 -21.59
C GLY A 321 32.83 -6.44 -20.83
N ILE A 322 32.90 -5.73 -19.71
CA ILE A 322 34.04 -5.83 -18.78
C ILE A 322 33.74 -6.94 -17.77
N VAL A 323 34.62 -7.94 -17.67
CA VAL A 323 34.53 -8.98 -16.63
C VAL A 323 34.92 -8.38 -15.29
N ARG A 324 34.07 -8.57 -14.27
CA ARG A 324 34.33 -8.16 -12.88
C ARG A 324 34.40 -9.40 -12.01
N ASN A 325 35.55 -9.61 -11.36
CA ASN A 325 35.75 -10.72 -10.44
C ASN A 325 35.56 -10.24 -8.99
N TYR A 326 34.85 -11.03 -8.21
CA TYR A 326 34.60 -10.83 -6.77
C TYR A 326 34.89 -12.15 -6.05
N TYR A 327 35.40 -12.07 -4.82
CA TYR A 327 35.71 -13.24 -3.98
C TYR A 327 35.01 -13.07 -2.65
N LEU A 328 34.10 -13.99 -2.34
CA LEU A 328 33.14 -13.84 -1.25
C LEU A 328 32.99 -15.14 -0.47
N ALA A 329 32.89 -15.03 0.85
CA ALA A 329 32.66 -16.16 1.73
C ALA A 329 31.50 -15.86 2.68
N ALA A 330 30.68 -16.87 2.97
CA ALA A 330 29.70 -16.82 4.04
C ALA A 330 30.41 -17.18 5.35
N GLU A 331 30.34 -16.31 6.35
CA GLU A 331 31.01 -16.50 7.65
C GLU A 331 30.07 -16.23 8.82
N GLU A 332 30.15 -17.11 9.81
CA GLU A 332 29.43 -16.96 11.07
C GLU A 332 30.01 -15.81 11.90
N VAL A 333 29.14 -14.99 12.46
CA VAL A 333 29.48 -13.85 13.32
C VAL A 333 28.48 -13.75 14.45
N LEU A 334 28.95 -13.31 15.63
CA LEU A 334 28.05 -12.85 16.68
C LEU A 334 27.65 -11.41 16.37
N TRP A 335 26.42 -11.22 15.92
CA TRP A 335 25.85 -9.93 15.56
C TRP A 335 25.18 -9.27 16.76
N ASN A 336 25.35 -7.96 16.90
CA ASN A 336 24.70 -7.17 17.94
C ASN A 336 23.88 -6.06 17.27
N TYR A 337 22.56 -6.10 17.42
CA TYR A 337 21.62 -5.16 16.80
C TYR A 337 21.74 -3.72 17.36
N ALA A 338 22.28 -3.57 18.57
CA ALA A 338 22.56 -2.26 19.17
C ALA A 338 23.87 -2.27 19.98
N PRO A 339 25.03 -2.13 19.32
CA PRO A 339 26.34 -2.19 19.96
C PRO A 339 26.54 -1.20 21.12
N SER A 340 25.83 -0.07 21.13
CA SER A 340 25.92 0.91 22.22
C SER A 340 25.14 0.52 23.48
N GLY A 341 24.22 -0.45 23.39
CA GLY A 341 23.27 -0.81 24.45
C GLY A 341 22.25 0.31 24.79
N LYS A 342 22.18 1.35 23.95
CA LYS A 342 21.35 2.53 24.17
C LYS A 342 20.57 2.90 22.91
N ASP A 343 19.41 3.52 23.14
CA ASP A 343 18.73 4.30 22.12
C ASP A 343 19.47 5.63 21.98
N LEU A 344 20.19 5.81 20.86
CA LEU A 344 20.99 7.02 20.62
C LEU A 344 20.15 8.25 20.25
N ILE A 345 18.87 8.06 19.92
CA ILE A 345 17.94 9.13 19.57
C ILE A 345 17.38 9.75 20.85
N ASN A 346 16.89 8.91 21.77
CA ASN A 346 16.36 9.37 23.07
C ASN A 346 17.42 9.43 24.18
N ASN A 347 18.60 8.88 23.94
CA ASN A 347 19.72 8.77 24.90
C ASN A 347 19.33 8.01 26.20
N VAL A 348 18.63 6.90 26.05
CA VAL A 348 18.16 6.02 27.15
C VAL A 348 18.71 4.60 27.00
N SER A 349 18.68 3.82 28.09
CA SER A 349 19.08 2.41 28.05
C SER A 349 18.03 1.57 27.32
N LEU A 350 18.43 0.57 26.54
CA LEU A 350 17.47 -0.29 25.83
C LEU A 350 16.72 -1.24 26.77
N THR A 351 17.32 -1.59 27.92
CA THR A 351 16.78 -2.50 28.92
C THR A 351 16.10 -1.78 30.09
N GLU A 352 15.67 -0.54 29.90
CA GLU A 352 14.92 0.20 30.93
C GLU A 352 13.47 -0.32 30.96
N ALA A 353 12.95 -0.61 32.16
CA ALA A 353 11.61 -1.15 32.35
C ALA A 353 10.52 -0.23 31.75
N ASP A 354 9.44 -0.83 31.25
CA ASP A 354 8.27 -0.15 30.66
C ASP A 354 8.58 0.60 29.33
N ARG A 355 9.65 0.18 28.62
CA ARG A 355 9.99 0.69 27.28
C ARG A 355 9.82 -0.40 26.24
N ALA A 356 9.33 -0.04 25.05
CA ALA A 356 9.22 -0.95 23.91
C ALA A 356 10.56 -1.66 23.58
N SER A 357 11.70 -0.99 23.77
CA SER A 357 13.02 -1.60 23.53
C SER A 357 13.38 -2.74 24.48
N GLU A 358 12.75 -2.81 25.66
CA GLU A 358 13.00 -3.88 26.63
C GLU A 358 12.51 -5.23 26.11
N ILE A 359 11.47 -5.25 25.28
CA ILE A 359 10.91 -6.45 24.67
C ILE A 359 11.99 -7.19 23.88
N PHE A 360 12.72 -6.47 23.02
CA PHE A 360 13.73 -7.04 22.12
C PHE A 360 15.14 -7.18 22.75
N PHE A 361 15.49 -6.33 23.72
CA PHE A 361 16.85 -6.30 24.29
C PHE A 361 16.95 -6.85 25.71
N GLY A 362 15.83 -7.07 26.39
CA GLY A 362 15.77 -7.70 27.70
C GLY A 362 16.23 -9.16 27.65
N GLN A 363 16.89 -9.61 28.71
CA GLN A 363 17.35 -11.01 28.87
C GLN A 363 16.62 -11.74 30.00
N ASP A 364 15.75 -11.04 30.72
CA ASP A 364 14.95 -11.62 31.78
C ASP A 364 13.77 -12.42 31.20
N GLY A 365 13.30 -13.44 31.92
CA GLY A 365 12.06 -14.15 31.59
C GLY A 365 12.13 -15.14 30.42
N GLY A 366 13.32 -15.59 29.98
CA GLY A 366 13.43 -16.58 28.90
C GLY A 366 13.79 -15.99 27.53
N ARG A 367 14.17 -14.71 27.47
CA ARG A 367 14.50 -13.98 26.23
C ARG A 367 15.99 -14.05 25.86
N ILE A 368 16.31 -14.05 24.57
CA ILE A 368 17.70 -14.08 24.06
C ILE A 368 18.37 -12.70 24.21
N GLY A 369 17.63 -11.63 23.94
CA GLY A 369 18.10 -10.23 23.97
C GLY A 369 18.65 -9.77 22.62
N GLY A 370 19.58 -8.81 22.61
CA GLY A 370 20.00 -8.13 21.37
C GLY A 370 21.19 -8.73 20.60
N GLN A 371 21.66 -9.94 20.96
CA GLN A 371 22.85 -10.56 20.34
C GLN A 371 22.52 -11.94 19.78
N TYR A 372 22.86 -12.17 18.52
CA TYR A 372 22.53 -13.40 17.80
C TYR A 372 23.72 -13.87 16.98
N LYS A 373 23.94 -15.17 16.95
CA LYS A 373 24.81 -15.81 15.97
C LYS A 373 24.09 -15.77 14.61
N LYS A 374 24.76 -15.20 13.62
CA LYS A 374 24.28 -14.99 12.26
C LYS A 374 25.35 -15.39 11.26
N VAL A 375 25.01 -15.43 9.98
CA VAL A 375 25.95 -15.64 8.88
C VAL A 375 25.91 -14.45 7.93
N ILE A 376 27.08 -13.96 7.51
CA ILE A 376 27.18 -12.81 6.62
C ILE A 376 28.11 -13.09 5.44
N TYR A 377 27.85 -12.41 4.32
CA TYR A 377 28.76 -12.39 3.19
C TYR A 377 29.93 -11.43 3.44
N LYS A 378 31.17 -11.92 3.41
CA LYS A 378 32.40 -11.12 3.51
C LYS A 378 33.21 -11.13 2.21
N GLU A 379 33.71 -9.95 1.83
CA GLU A 379 34.55 -9.76 0.64
C GLU A 379 36.05 -9.94 0.92
N TYR A 380 36.68 -10.71 0.04
CA TYR A 380 38.11 -11.03 0.03
C TYR A 380 38.78 -10.46 -1.22
N THR A 381 40.10 -10.27 -1.14
CA THR A 381 40.88 -9.70 -2.24
C THR A 381 41.10 -10.66 -3.41
N ASP A 382 41.15 -11.96 -3.12
CA ASP A 382 41.54 -13.02 -4.04
C ASP A 382 40.89 -14.37 -3.68
N ASN A 383 41.18 -15.38 -4.51
CA ASN A 383 40.65 -16.74 -4.39
C ASN A 383 41.28 -17.56 -3.25
N THR A 384 42.24 -17.01 -2.50
CA THR A 384 42.84 -17.70 -1.34
C THR A 384 42.05 -17.47 -0.07
N PHE A 385 41.13 -16.49 -0.05
CA PHE A 385 40.28 -16.16 1.10
C PHE A 385 41.08 -15.92 2.39
N THR A 386 42.28 -15.36 2.27
CA THR A 386 43.18 -15.11 3.42
C THR A 386 43.17 -13.66 3.90
N THR A 387 42.92 -12.72 3.00
CA THR A 387 42.94 -11.28 3.31
C THR A 387 41.59 -10.68 3.00
N THR A 388 40.90 -10.29 4.07
CA THR A 388 39.64 -9.56 3.96
C THR A 388 39.92 -8.16 3.40
N LYS A 389 39.00 -7.68 2.56
CA LYS A 389 39.08 -6.32 2.05
C LYS A 389 38.67 -5.36 3.18
N PRO A 390 39.50 -4.35 3.52
CA PRO A 390 39.20 -3.47 4.64
C PRO A 390 37.95 -2.64 4.35
N THR A 391 37.05 -2.54 5.33
CA THR A 391 35.90 -1.64 5.33
C THR A 391 36.39 -0.19 5.25
N THR A 392 35.91 0.57 4.27
CA THR A 392 36.23 1.99 4.12
C THR A 392 35.21 2.83 4.91
N PRO A 393 35.51 4.11 5.23
CA PRO A 393 34.55 5.01 5.87
C PRO A 393 33.23 5.12 5.08
N GLU A 394 33.30 5.03 3.75
CA GLU A 394 32.13 5.03 2.89
C GLU A 394 31.33 3.72 2.96
N SER A 395 31.94 2.58 3.31
CA SER A 395 31.26 1.29 3.40
C SER A 395 30.85 0.92 4.83
N GLN A 396 31.15 1.75 5.83
CA GLN A 396 30.83 1.50 7.23
C GLN A 396 29.32 1.38 7.49
N HIS A 397 28.51 2.03 6.66
CA HIS A 397 27.05 1.98 6.74
C HIS A 397 26.45 0.66 6.24
N LEU A 398 27.22 -0.24 5.60
CA LEU A 398 26.65 -1.46 5.00
C LEU A 398 26.19 -2.51 6.03
N GLY A 399 26.64 -2.45 7.29
CA GLY A 399 26.15 -3.35 8.35
C GLY A 399 26.25 -4.84 7.99
N LEU A 400 25.13 -5.56 8.07
CA LEU A 400 24.99 -7.00 7.76
C LEU A 400 25.14 -7.34 6.26
N LEU A 401 25.13 -6.34 5.37
CA LEU A 401 25.11 -6.53 3.92
C LEU A 401 26.50 -6.90 3.38
N GLY A 402 26.61 -8.00 2.65
CA GLY A 402 27.81 -8.29 1.84
C GLY A 402 27.71 -7.76 0.41
N VAL A 403 28.62 -8.20 -0.48
CA VAL A 403 28.53 -7.92 -1.94
C VAL A 403 28.46 -9.24 -2.76
N ASP A 404 27.68 -9.28 -3.85
CA ASP A 404 27.27 -10.29 -4.87
C ASP A 404 27.15 -11.84 -4.70
N LYS A 405 26.31 -12.46 -5.56
CA LYS A 405 25.35 -13.62 -5.39
C LYS A 405 25.72 -15.07 -5.90
N PRO A 406 24.78 -16.02 -6.28
CA PRO A 406 24.54 -17.34 -5.66
C PRO A 406 24.78 -18.60 -6.52
N GLY A 407 24.65 -19.79 -5.89
CA GLY A 407 24.43 -21.09 -6.55
C GLY A 407 23.79 -22.11 -5.62
N SER A 408 22.93 -22.94 -6.20
CA SER A 408 21.78 -23.61 -5.57
C SER A 408 22.08 -24.53 -4.38
N HIS A 409 23.33 -24.95 -4.19
CA HIS A 409 23.79 -25.58 -2.96
C HIS A 409 25.33 -25.64 -2.99
N VAL A 410 26.00 -24.85 -2.16
CA VAL A 410 27.46 -24.92 -1.96
C VAL A 410 27.70 -25.62 -0.64
N GLY A 411 28.27 -26.82 -0.68
CA GLY A 411 28.56 -27.57 0.55
C GLY A 411 29.56 -26.82 1.44
N PRO A 412 29.48 -26.97 2.78
CA PRO A 412 30.41 -26.32 3.69
C PRO A 412 31.88 -26.55 3.31
N GLY A 413 32.67 -25.48 3.22
CA GLY A 413 34.10 -25.54 2.88
C GLY A 413 34.41 -25.78 1.39
N THR A 414 33.40 -25.86 0.51
CA THR A 414 33.60 -25.94 -0.94
C THR A 414 33.55 -24.56 -1.59
N ASN A 415 34.15 -24.42 -2.78
CA ASN A 415 34.08 -23.19 -3.56
C ASN A 415 33.34 -23.43 -4.89
N PHE A 416 32.69 -22.39 -5.39
CA PHE A 416 32.05 -22.38 -6.70
C PHE A 416 32.30 -21.02 -7.37
N THR A 417 32.49 -21.00 -8.69
CA THR A 417 32.66 -19.76 -9.45
C THR A 417 31.44 -19.48 -10.31
N TYR A 418 30.71 -18.41 -9.97
CA TYR A 418 29.53 -17.97 -10.71
C TYR A 418 29.87 -17.08 -11.90
N VAL A 419 29.08 -17.19 -12.97
CA VAL A 419 29.19 -16.33 -14.16
C VAL A 419 27.80 -15.83 -14.54
N TRP A 420 27.47 -14.59 -14.16
CA TRP A 420 26.26 -13.92 -14.65
C TRP A 420 26.59 -12.96 -15.77
N ARG A 421 25.64 -12.79 -16.69
CA ARG A 421 25.70 -11.82 -17.76
C ARG A 421 24.56 -10.83 -17.58
N VAL A 422 24.89 -9.55 -17.45
CA VAL A 422 23.91 -8.48 -17.46
C VAL A 422 23.50 -8.23 -18.92
N LEU A 423 22.36 -8.79 -19.32
CA LEU A 423 21.84 -8.67 -20.68
C LEU A 423 21.09 -7.36 -20.90
N GLU A 424 20.35 -6.92 -19.88
CA GLU A 424 19.53 -5.72 -19.88
C GLU A 424 19.90 -4.83 -18.69
N GLY A 425 19.66 -3.54 -18.84
CA GLY A 425 19.95 -2.55 -17.80
C GLY A 425 18.83 -1.52 -17.69
N PRO A 426 19.07 -0.42 -16.95
CA PRO A 426 18.08 0.61 -16.74
C PRO A 426 17.53 1.18 -18.06
N SER A 427 16.21 1.40 -18.12
CA SER A 427 15.51 1.98 -19.28
C SER A 427 15.91 3.44 -19.50
N SER A 428 15.39 4.08 -20.55
CA SER A 428 15.58 5.53 -20.76
C SER A 428 14.98 6.38 -19.64
N SER A 429 13.86 5.94 -19.05
CA SER A 429 13.15 6.66 -17.97
C SER A 429 13.80 6.45 -16.60
N ASP A 430 14.59 5.39 -16.45
CA ASP A 430 15.28 5.07 -15.20
C ASP A 430 16.50 5.93 -14.94
N THR A 431 16.87 5.98 -13.65
CA THR A 431 18.14 6.50 -13.17
C THR A 431 19.33 5.77 -13.83
N PRO A 432 20.54 6.34 -13.80
CA PRO A 432 21.70 5.70 -14.42
C PRO A 432 22.04 4.31 -13.85
N CYS A 433 21.60 4.01 -12.63
CA CYS A 433 21.84 2.76 -11.93
C CYS A 433 20.57 2.33 -11.17
N ILE A 434 20.20 1.06 -11.30
CA ILE A 434 19.09 0.44 -10.57
C ILE A 434 19.66 -0.55 -9.54
N PRO A 435 19.19 -0.48 -8.29
CA PRO A 435 19.55 -1.43 -7.25
C PRO A 435 18.73 -2.73 -7.40
N TYR A 436 19.41 -3.85 -7.19
CA TYR A 436 18.85 -5.20 -7.10
C TYR A 436 19.31 -5.83 -5.79
N LEU A 437 18.58 -6.83 -5.33
CA LEU A 437 19.01 -7.61 -4.18
C LEU A 437 19.74 -8.86 -4.60
N TYR A 438 20.61 -9.21 -3.68
CA TYR A 438 21.52 -10.31 -3.52
C TYR A 438 21.20 -11.35 -2.44
N TYR A 439 20.93 -12.65 -2.65
CA TYR A 439 20.60 -13.53 -1.52
C TYR A 439 20.91 -15.01 -1.79
N SER A 440 21.05 -15.80 -0.72
CA SER A 440 21.10 -17.26 -0.82
C SER A 440 19.69 -17.80 -1.07
N ALA A 441 19.57 -18.75 -1.99
CA ALA A 441 18.30 -19.30 -2.45
C ALA A 441 18.18 -20.80 -2.15
N THR A 442 18.91 -21.31 -1.15
CA THR A 442 18.78 -22.71 -0.72
C THR A 442 17.46 -22.87 0.03
N ASP A 443 17.24 -21.99 1.00
CA ASP A 443 15.95 -21.72 1.63
C ASP A 443 15.85 -20.19 1.77
N PRO A 444 15.20 -19.49 0.81
CA PRO A 444 15.22 -18.03 0.78
C PRO A 444 14.81 -17.38 2.09
N ALA A 445 13.77 -17.89 2.76
CA ALA A 445 13.26 -17.32 3.99
C ALA A 445 14.25 -17.47 5.15
N MET A 446 14.70 -18.71 5.41
CA MET A 446 15.65 -19.00 6.49
C MET A 446 17.00 -18.34 6.24
N ASP A 447 17.49 -18.36 5.00
CA ASP A 447 18.80 -17.84 4.63
C ASP A 447 18.86 -16.31 4.76
N THR A 448 17.82 -15.58 4.33
CA THR A 448 17.80 -14.12 4.46
C THR A 448 17.70 -13.67 5.91
N ASN A 449 16.84 -14.32 6.71
CA ASN A 449 16.70 -14.03 8.14
C ASN A 449 17.97 -14.39 8.93
N SER A 450 18.70 -15.42 8.51
CA SER A 450 20.02 -15.75 9.06
C SER A 450 21.11 -14.72 8.72
N GLY A 451 20.88 -13.87 7.70
CA GLY A 451 21.74 -12.74 7.32
C GLY A 451 22.37 -12.79 5.92
N LEU A 452 22.03 -13.77 5.07
CA LEU A 452 22.60 -13.93 3.73
C LEU A 452 21.93 -13.03 2.68
N VAL A 453 22.12 -11.72 2.82
CA VAL A 453 21.61 -10.72 1.88
C VAL A 453 22.66 -9.66 1.56
N GLY A 454 22.58 -9.05 0.38
CA GLY A 454 23.35 -7.85 0.06
C GLY A 454 22.87 -7.10 -1.19
N PRO A 455 23.40 -5.90 -1.45
CA PRO A 455 23.02 -5.09 -2.61
C PRO A 455 23.81 -5.46 -3.88
N LEU A 456 23.13 -5.44 -5.01
CA LEU A 456 23.67 -5.51 -6.37
C LEU A 456 23.28 -4.24 -7.12
N LEU A 457 24.21 -3.62 -7.85
CA LEU A 457 23.92 -2.39 -8.61
C LEU A 457 24.18 -2.61 -10.10
N VAL A 458 23.14 -2.39 -10.92
CA VAL A 458 23.23 -2.51 -12.38
C VAL A 458 23.09 -1.12 -13.02
N CYS A 459 24.10 -0.72 -13.77
CA CYS A 459 24.20 0.63 -14.34
C CYS A 459 24.25 0.66 -15.85
N LYS A 460 23.79 1.77 -16.43
CA LYS A 460 23.97 2.11 -17.85
C LYS A 460 25.45 2.11 -18.23
N LYS A 461 25.76 1.72 -19.46
CA LYS A 461 27.14 1.66 -19.97
C LYS A 461 27.82 3.03 -19.85
N GLY A 462 28.98 3.05 -19.16
CA GLY A 462 29.78 4.26 -18.97
C GLY A 462 29.36 5.15 -17.80
N ALA A 463 28.30 4.80 -17.06
CA ALA A 463 27.84 5.53 -15.87
C ALA A 463 28.75 5.34 -14.64
N LEU A 464 29.48 4.22 -14.57
CA LEU A 464 30.42 3.93 -13.49
C LEU A 464 31.80 4.57 -13.74
N GLY A 465 32.39 5.14 -12.69
CA GLY A 465 33.75 5.67 -12.66
C GLY A 465 34.82 4.59 -12.50
N VAL A 466 36.08 5.02 -12.42
CA VAL A 466 37.24 4.12 -12.24
C VAL A 466 37.17 3.38 -10.89
N ASN A 467 36.62 4.04 -9.86
CA ASN A 467 36.47 3.49 -8.51
C ASN A 467 35.17 2.68 -8.33
N LYS A 468 34.47 2.33 -9.43
CA LYS A 468 33.17 1.62 -9.42
C LYS A 468 32.00 2.38 -8.78
N THR A 469 32.17 3.66 -8.44
CA THR A 469 31.09 4.56 -8.00
C THR A 469 30.39 5.22 -9.18
N GLN A 470 29.15 5.68 -8.99
CA GLN A 470 28.42 6.40 -10.03
C GLN A 470 29.07 7.76 -10.36
N LYS A 471 29.23 8.07 -11.64
CA LYS A 471 29.75 9.37 -12.09
C LYS A 471 28.77 10.49 -11.74
N GLY A 472 29.28 11.57 -11.15
CA GLY A 472 28.52 12.78 -10.85
C GLY A 472 27.69 12.70 -9.57
N ILE A 473 27.91 11.66 -8.76
CA ILE A 473 27.38 11.46 -7.42
C ILE A 473 28.55 11.53 -6.44
N ASP A 474 28.36 12.25 -5.33
CA ASP A 474 29.39 12.49 -4.33
C ASP A 474 29.38 11.39 -3.25
N LYS A 475 28.18 10.91 -2.88
CA LYS A 475 27.97 9.83 -1.89
C LYS A 475 26.86 8.87 -2.33
N GLU A 476 27.07 7.59 -2.07
CA GLU A 476 26.12 6.50 -2.32
C GLU A 476 25.87 5.76 -1.01
N PHE A 477 24.61 5.60 -0.62
CA PHE A 477 24.21 4.89 0.59
C PHE A 477 23.25 3.74 0.25
N PHE A 478 23.40 2.63 0.95
CA PHE A 478 22.56 1.44 0.82
C PHE A 478 21.85 1.17 2.15
N LEU A 479 20.52 1.11 2.14
CA LEU A 479 19.71 0.86 3.34
C LEU A 479 18.72 -0.29 3.08
N LEU A 480 18.88 -1.39 3.79
CA LEU A 480 17.95 -2.50 3.87
C LEU A 480 17.04 -2.28 5.09
N PHE A 481 15.75 -2.15 4.84
CA PHE A 481 14.68 -2.17 5.85
C PHE A 481 14.08 -3.56 5.85
N SER A 482 14.07 -4.19 7.02
CA SER A 482 13.57 -5.56 7.19
C SER A 482 13.33 -5.84 8.67
N VAL A 483 12.23 -6.51 8.98
CA VAL A 483 12.01 -7.19 10.25
C VAL A 483 12.77 -8.51 10.21
N MET A 484 13.92 -8.55 10.86
CA MET A 484 14.79 -9.73 10.87
C MET A 484 14.25 -10.73 11.88
N ASP A 485 13.48 -11.71 11.40
CA ASP A 485 12.90 -12.74 12.25
C ASP A 485 13.94 -13.82 12.61
N GLU A 486 14.50 -13.74 13.82
CA GLU A 486 15.47 -14.73 14.29
C GLU A 486 14.83 -16.08 14.64
N ASN A 487 13.49 -16.17 14.72
CA ASN A 487 12.80 -17.46 14.88
C ASN A 487 12.97 -18.33 13.62
N MET A 488 13.08 -17.69 12.45
CA MET A 488 13.41 -18.33 11.17
C MET A 488 14.93 -18.38 10.88
N SER A 489 15.79 -18.20 11.89
CA SER A 489 17.24 -18.33 11.72
C SER A 489 17.68 -19.78 11.81
N TRP A 490 18.61 -20.22 10.95
CA TRP A 490 19.26 -21.53 11.08
C TRP A 490 20.00 -21.71 12.42
N TYR A 491 20.30 -20.60 13.10
CA TYR A 491 21.08 -20.55 14.33
C TYR A 491 20.23 -20.37 15.59
N LEU A 492 18.89 -20.44 15.51
CA LEU A 492 18.00 -20.24 16.67
C LEU A 492 18.37 -21.19 17.83
N ASP A 493 18.49 -22.48 17.55
CA ASP A 493 18.85 -23.49 18.57
C ASP A 493 20.22 -23.20 19.21
N GLU A 494 21.21 -22.83 18.39
CA GLU A 494 22.55 -22.46 18.88
C GLU A 494 22.51 -21.18 19.73
N ASN A 495 21.65 -20.22 19.38
CA ASN A 495 21.46 -18.99 20.14
C ASN A 495 20.84 -19.30 21.51
N ILE A 496 19.76 -20.10 21.55
CA ILE A 496 19.11 -20.53 22.80
C ILE A 496 20.12 -21.22 23.73
N GLU A 497 20.94 -22.14 23.19
CA GLU A 497 21.98 -22.83 23.95
C GLU A 497 23.09 -21.88 24.43
N THR A 498 23.55 -20.97 23.57
CA THR A 498 24.65 -20.03 23.87
C THR A 498 24.29 -19.06 24.99
N PHE A 499 23.03 -18.59 25.01
CA PHE A 499 22.55 -17.68 26.06
C PHE A 499 21.96 -18.41 27.28
N GLY A 500 22.02 -19.76 27.29
CA GLY A 500 21.80 -20.57 28.49
C GLY A 500 20.34 -20.67 28.93
N LEU A 501 19.39 -20.47 28.02
CA LEU A 501 17.97 -20.54 28.28
C LEU A 501 17.51 -22.01 28.32
N LYS A 502 16.71 -22.39 29.32
CA LYS A 502 16.22 -23.77 29.51
C LYS A 502 14.71 -23.74 29.67
N ASP A 503 14.03 -24.74 29.09
CA ASP A 503 12.58 -24.91 29.16
C ASP A 503 11.78 -23.74 28.53
N ILE A 504 12.16 -23.29 27.32
CA ILE A 504 11.40 -22.30 26.53
C ILE A 504 10.33 -22.99 25.70
N ASP A 505 9.13 -22.41 25.70
CA ASP A 505 8.11 -22.71 24.71
C ASP A 505 8.38 -21.90 23.44
N ARG A 506 8.56 -22.59 22.31
CA ARG A 506 8.87 -21.96 21.00
C ARG A 506 7.62 -21.40 20.33
N ASP A 507 6.48 -21.95 20.69
CA ASP A 507 5.20 -21.60 20.09
C ASP A 507 4.55 -20.44 20.84
N ASP A 508 5.15 -19.99 21.95
CA ASP A 508 4.77 -18.80 22.72
C ASP A 508 4.99 -17.52 21.90
N ASP A 509 3.93 -16.75 21.72
CA ASP A 509 3.95 -15.57 20.86
C ASP A 509 4.77 -14.43 21.44
N ASP A 510 4.82 -14.29 22.77
CA ASP A 510 5.71 -13.35 23.45
C ASP A 510 7.18 -13.67 23.14
N PHE A 511 7.57 -14.96 23.15
CA PHE A 511 8.92 -15.36 22.77
C PHE A 511 9.23 -15.04 21.30
N LYS A 512 8.30 -15.34 20.37
CA LYS A 512 8.49 -15.03 18.94
C LYS A 512 8.69 -13.53 18.72
N GLU A 513 7.84 -12.69 19.32
CA GLU A 513 7.91 -11.23 19.23
C GLU A 513 9.29 -10.70 19.68
N THR A 514 9.84 -11.24 20.77
CA THR A 514 11.14 -10.78 21.30
C THR A 514 12.31 -11.01 20.34
N ASN A 515 12.15 -11.91 19.37
CA ASN A 515 13.14 -12.28 18.37
C ASN A 515 12.91 -11.61 17.00
N MET A 516 11.86 -10.78 16.86
CA MET A 516 11.58 -10.02 15.64
C MET A 516 12.32 -8.67 15.66
N MET A 517 13.50 -8.65 15.04
CA MET A 517 14.43 -7.53 15.14
C MET A 517 14.20 -6.50 14.01
N HIS A 518 13.46 -5.44 14.32
CA HIS A 518 13.08 -4.35 13.43
C HIS A 518 14.25 -3.42 13.06
N ALA A 519 15.01 -3.78 12.02
CA ALA A 519 16.34 -3.23 11.81
C ALA A 519 16.53 -2.51 10.46
N VAL A 520 17.47 -1.56 10.46
CA VAL A 520 18.01 -0.95 9.24
C VAL A 520 19.47 -1.38 9.09
N ASN A 521 19.79 -2.12 8.02
CA ASN A 521 21.10 -2.78 7.82
C ASN A 521 21.52 -3.70 8.99
N GLY A 522 20.54 -4.26 9.71
CA GLY A 522 20.77 -5.09 10.90
C GLY A 522 21.06 -4.29 12.18
N LEU A 523 20.85 -2.97 12.20
CA LEU A 523 21.01 -2.14 13.39
C LEU A 523 19.71 -1.42 13.77
N MET A 524 19.52 -1.17 15.07
CA MET A 524 18.29 -0.60 15.64
C MET A 524 18.59 0.66 16.47
N TYR A 525 17.56 1.47 16.73
CA TYR A 525 17.58 2.60 17.69
C TYR A 525 18.74 3.59 17.51
N GLY A 526 19.06 3.98 16.27
CA GLY A 526 20.09 4.96 15.97
C GLY A 526 21.53 4.44 15.93
N ASN A 527 21.76 3.13 16.08
CA ASN A 527 23.11 2.55 16.14
C ASN A 527 23.83 2.44 14.79
N LEU A 528 23.18 2.78 13.66
CA LEU A 528 23.80 2.77 12.34
C LEU A 528 24.73 3.98 12.16
N HIS A 529 26.03 3.72 12.08
CA HIS A 529 27.06 4.73 11.82
C HIS A 529 27.45 4.79 10.33
N GLY A 530 28.07 5.90 9.92
CA GLY A 530 28.59 6.06 8.55
C GLY A 530 27.68 6.83 7.58
N LEU A 531 26.51 7.29 8.03
CA LEU A 531 25.60 8.14 7.24
C LEU A 531 26.00 9.63 7.33
N GLU A 532 27.21 9.96 6.89
CA GLU A 532 27.74 11.33 6.91
C GLU A 532 27.95 11.89 5.51
N MET A 533 27.46 13.11 5.27
CA MET A 533 27.56 13.82 3.99
C MET A 533 27.79 15.31 4.19
N CYS A 534 28.19 16.03 3.15
CA CYS A 534 28.36 17.47 3.18
C CYS A 534 27.13 18.20 2.61
N ALA A 535 26.84 19.39 3.14
CA ALA A 535 25.82 20.25 2.57
C ALA A 535 26.17 20.61 1.12
N GLY A 536 25.26 20.29 0.19
CA GLY A 536 25.38 20.52 -1.24
C GLY A 536 25.82 19.31 -2.06
N ASP A 537 26.25 18.22 -1.40
CA ASP A 537 26.59 16.96 -2.06
C ASP A 537 25.40 16.39 -2.83
N LYS A 538 25.66 15.77 -3.97
CA LYS A 538 24.68 14.93 -4.65
C LYS A 538 24.77 13.53 -4.07
N VAL A 539 23.72 13.14 -3.35
CA VAL A 539 23.66 11.87 -2.63
C VAL A 539 22.65 10.95 -3.31
N MET A 540 23.06 9.73 -3.61
CA MET A 540 22.15 8.66 -4.03
C MET A 540 21.89 7.71 -2.87
N TRP A 541 20.62 7.47 -2.58
CA TRP A 541 20.18 6.45 -1.65
C TRP A 541 19.58 5.28 -2.43
N TYR A 542 20.06 4.08 -2.14
CA TYR A 542 19.52 2.82 -2.62
C TYR A 542 18.87 2.13 -1.43
N THR A 543 17.55 1.99 -1.46
CA THR A 543 16.79 1.40 -0.37
C THR A 543 16.17 0.08 -0.81
N PHE A 544 16.07 -0.86 0.12
CA PHE A 544 15.61 -2.22 -0.13
C PHE A 544 14.62 -2.63 0.96
N GLY A 545 13.54 -3.33 0.58
CA GLY A 545 12.64 -4.03 1.51
C GLY A 545 12.81 -5.54 1.38
N LEU A 546 12.69 -6.27 2.49
CA LEU A 546 12.81 -7.72 2.53
C LEU A 546 12.04 -8.28 3.75
N GLY A 547 11.35 -9.42 3.57
CA GLY A 547 10.74 -10.19 4.66
C GLY A 547 9.33 -10.68 4.31
N THR A 548 8.38 -10.52 5.22
CA THR A 548 6.99 -11.06 5.11
C THR A 548 5.98 -9.93 4.84
N GLU A 549 4.68 -10.19 5.00
CA GLU A 549 3.60 -9.21 4.87
C GLU A 549 3.67 -8.07 5.90
N VAL A 550 4.35 -8.26 7.03
CA VAL A 550 4.59 -7.19 8.01
C VAL A 550 5.55 -6.13 7.46
N ASP A 551 6.40 -6.48 6.49
CA ASP A 551 7.45 -5.62 5.93
C ASP A 551 6.95 -4.54 4.95
N ILE A 552 5.94 -3.77 5.38
CA ILE A 552 5.55 -2.50 4.77
C ILE A 552 6.39 -1.39 5.38
N HIS A 553 7.19 -0.70 4.57
CA HIS A 553 8.10 0.32 5.08
C HIS A 553 7.86 1.67 4.45
N GLY A 554 7.33 2.62 5.23
CA GLY A 554 7.28 4.04 4.88
C GLY A 554 8.56 4.78 5.29
N VAL A 555 9.63 4.66 4.51
CA VAL A 555 10.95 5.24 4.82
C VAL A 555 10.95 6.75 4.64
N TYR A 556 10.90 7.48 5.75
CA TYR A 556 10.88 8.94 5.80
C TYR A 556 12.26 9.53 6.07
N PHE A 557 12.64 10.54 5.28
CA PHE A 557 13.85 11.33 5.47
C PHE A 557 13.51 12.69 6.08
N GLU A 558 13.86 12.86 7.35
CA GLU A 558 13.50 14.07 8.07
C GLU A 558 14.20 15.31 7.53
N GLY A 559 13.44 16.37 7.29
CA GLY A 559 13.94 17.72 6.99
C GLY A 559 14.57 17.90 5.59
N ASN A 560 14.70 16.83 4.81
CA ASN A 560 15.20 16.87 3.44
C ASN A 560 14.25 16.12 2.50
N THR A 561 13.99 16.70 1.33
CA THR A 561 13.20 16.07 0.28
C THR A 561 14.11 15.53 -0.83
N PHE A 562 13.62 14.53 -1.55
CA PHE A 562 14.26 13.98 -2.74
C PHE A 562 13.31 14.00 -3.92
N LYS A 563 13.86 13.78 -5.11
CA LYS A 563 13.06 13.61 -6.33
C LYS A 563 12.99 12.14 -6.72
N LYS A 564 11.78 11.62 -6.90
CA LYS A 564 11.50 10.29 -7.44
C LYS A 564 10.51 10.44 -8.60
N GLN A 565 10.87 9.96 -9.79
CA GLN A 565 10.01 10.00 -10.99
C GLN A 565 9.37 11.38 -11.19
N SER A 566 10.16 12.45 -11.29
CA SER A 566 9.71 13.85 -11.42
C SER A 566 8.85 14.45 -10.29
N THR A 567 8.47 13.66 -9.28
CA THR A 567 7.75 14.13 -8.08
C THR A 567 8.73 14.42 -6.93
N THR A 568 8.40 15.42 -6.10
CA THR A 568 9.14 15.71 -4.86
C THR A 568 8.47 14.98 -3.71
N ARG A 569 9.24 14.17 -2.97
CA ARG A 569 8.77 13.40 -1.81
C ARG A 569 9.81 13.43 -0.70
N ASP A 570 9.41 13.01 0.48
CA ASP A 570 10.26 12.76 1.66
C ASP A 570 10.09 11.34 2.22
N THR A 571 9.04 10.63 1.82
CA THR A 571 8.80 9.22 2.18
C THR A 571 8.87 8.29 0.97
N ILE A 572 9.44 7.10 1.14
CA ILE A 572 9.52 6.00 0.16
C ILE A 572 8.84 4.78 0.74
N ASN A 573 7.93 4.16 -0.02
CA ASN A 573 7.36 2.88 0.36
C ASN A 573 8.25 1.74 -0.16
N LEU A 574 8.52 0.75 0.70
CA LEU A 574 9.20 -0.50 0.36
C LEU A 574 8.40 -1.68 0.90
N PHE A 575 8.44 -2.77 0.14
CA PHE A 575 7.82 -4.07 0.40
C PHE A 575 8.87 -5.18 0.19
N PRO A 576 8.60 -6.46 0.55
CA PRO A 576 9.53 -7.56 0.34
C PRO A 576 10.06 -7.63 -1.09
N HIS A 577 11.39 -7.71 -1.22
CA HIS A 577 12.15 -7.74 -2.47
C HIS A 577 12.03 -6.49 -3.37
N THR A 578 11.37 -5.43 -2.92
CA THR A 578 11.34 -4.18 -3.68
C THR A 578 12.57 -3.33 -3.44
N THR A 579 12.94 -2.56 -4.46
CA THR A 579 14.10 -1.68 -4.42
C THR A 579 13.73 -0.29 -4.91
N ALA A 580 14.38 0.73 -4.36
CA ALA A 580 14.20 2.10 -4.83
C ALA A 580 15.54 2.85 -4.84
N SER A 581 15.73 3.68 -5.86
CA SER A 581 16.85 4.63 -5.92
C SER A 581 16.32 6.06 -5.85
N VAL A 582 16.82 6.87 -4.93
CA VAL A 582 16.45 8.29 -4.82
C VAL A 582 17.66 9.20 -4.79
N ALA A 583 17.54 10.34 -5.49
CA ALA A 583 18.56 11.38 -5.53
C ALA A 583 18.17 12.51 -4.58
N MET A 584 19.06 12.81 -3.63
CA MET A 584 18.90 13.87 -2.64
C MET A 584 20.06 14.86 -2.73
N GLN A 585 19.77 16.15 -2.49
CA GLN A 585 20.79 17.18 -2.35
C GLN A 585 20.52 17.99 -1.07
N PRO A 586 21.12 17.61 0.08
CA PRO A 586 20.85 18.27 1.34
C PRO A 586 21.46 19.67 1.37
N GLY A 587 20.66 20.68 1.73
CA GLY A 587 21.08 22.08 1.76
C GLY A 587 21.33 22.66 3.15
N THR A 588 20.93 21.95 4.20
CA THR A 588 20.94 22.46 5.57
C THR A 588 21.81 21.55 6.43
N PRO A 589 22.88 22.08 7.05
CA PRO A 589 23.65 21.32 8.01
C PRO A 589 22.80 20.99 9.24
N GLY A 590 22.93 19.76 9.74
CA GLY A 590 22.11 19.27 10.84
C GLY A 590 22.29 17.78 11.08
N LEU A 591 21.69 17.31 12.16
CA LEU A 591 21.47 15.89 12.43
C LEU A 591 19.98 15.63 12.16
N TYR A 592 19.71 14.62 11.36
CA TYR A 592 18.38 14.28 10.88
C TYR A 592 18.11 12.80 11.09
N GLU A 593 16.84 12.44 11.20
CA GLU A 593 16.42 11.05 11.29
C GLU A 593 16.02 10.47 9.92
N VAL A 594 16.35 9.20 9.70
CA VAL A 594 15.74 8.34 8.68
C VAL A 594 15.03 7.20 9.39
N SER A 595 13.72 7.10 9.23
CA SER A 595 12.89 6.17 10.00
C SER A 595 11.73 5.61 9.21
N CYS A 596 11.26 4.43 9.62
CA CYS A 596 10.00 3.89 9.12
C CYS A 596 8.82 4.64 9.76
N ARG A 597 7.77 4.92 8.97
CA ARG A 597 6.55 5.61 9.41
C ARG A 597 5.42 4.67 9.80
N VAL A 598 5.60 3.38 9.58
CA VAL A 598 4.78 2.36 10.20
C VAL A 598 5.04 2.40 11.71
N THR A 599 3.94 2.50 12.46
CA THR A 599 3.97 2.74 13.89
C THR A 599 4.81 1.72 14.66
N ASP A 600 4.59 0.43 14.43
CA ASP A 600 5.23 -0.63 15.20
C ASP A 600 6.71 -0.74 14.85
N HIS A 601 7.03 -0.68 13.56
CA HIS A 601 8.42 -0.58 13.10
C HIS A 601 9.17 0.60 13.75
N TYR A 602 8.53 1.77 13.86
CA TYR A 602 9.14 2.95 14.49
C TYR A 602 9.40 2.74 15.98
N SER A 603 8.40 2.22 16.72
CA SER A 603 8.47 1.99 18.16
C SER A 603 9.46 0.87 18.52
N ALA A 604 9.50 -0.18 17.71
CA ALA A 604 10.39 -1.34 17.80
C ALA A 604 11.84 -1.03 17.38
N GLY A 605 12.11 0.14 16.78
CA GLY A 605 13.48 0.65 16.67
C GLY A 605 14.02 0.81 15.25
N MET A 606 13.18 0.73 14.22
CA MET A 606 13.54 0.92 12.81
C MET A 606 13.75 2.40 12.46
N ARG A 607 14.77 3.00 13.08
CA ARG A 607 15.11 4.43 12.97
C ARG A 607 16.60 4.66 13.15
N GLN A 608 17.17 5.51 12.31
CA GLN A 608 18.59 5.82 12.24
C GLN A 608 18.84 7.32 12.09
N GLN A 609 20.07 7.77 12.31
CA GLN A 609 20.45 9.18 12.17
C GLN A 609 21.44 9.37 11.02
N TYR A 610 21.25 10.44 10.24
CA TYR A 610 22.22 10.89 9.24
C TYR A 610 22.66 12.33 9.51
N ARG A 611 23.93 12.62 9.22
CA ARG A 611 24.58 13.90 9.54
C ARG A 611 24.95 14.65 8.28
N VAL A 612 24.49 15.89 8.18
CA VAL A 612 24.87 16.84 7.13
C VAL A 612 25.85 17.87 7.70
N ASN A 613 27.10 17.77 7.29
CA ASN A 613 28.21 18.62 7.74
C ASN A 613 28.43 19.83 6.82
N LEU A 614 29.00 20.91 7.36
CA LEU A 614 29.39 22.08 6.56
C LEU A 614 30.84 21.92 6.09
N CYS A 615 31.05 21.50 4.84
CA CYS A 615 32.36 21.20 4.28
C CYS A 615 32.92 22.35 3.42
N GLN A 616 34.24 22.56 3.45
CA GLN A 616 34.90 23.73 2.85
C GLN A 616 34.91 23.74 1.30
N HIS A 617 34.66 22.60 0.65
CA HIS A 617 34.77 22.46 -0.80
C HIS A 617 33.61 23.08 -1.60
N HIS A 618 32.46 23.30 -0.98
CA HIS A 618 31.33 24.00 -1.57
C HIS A 618 31.03 25.28 -0.78
N LYS A 619 31.52 26.44 -1.28
CA LYS A 619 31.02 27.74 -0.81
C LYS A 619 29.56 27.86 -1.23
N MET A 620 28.66 27.40 -0.37
CA MET A 620 27.25 27.72 -0.51
C MET A 620 27.11 29.23 -0.46
N LYS A 621 26.70 29.85 -1.57
CA LYS A 621 25.94 31.08 -1.48
C LYS A 621 24.65 30.67 -0.78
N HIS A 622 24.56 30.90 0.53
CA HIS A 622 23.26 30.97 1.17
C HIS A 622 22.50 32.09 0.45
N THR A 623 21.77 31.74 -0.61
CA THR A 623 20.63 32.53 -1.02
C THR A 623 19.64 32.34 0.11
N HIS A 624 19.75 33.17 1.15
CA HIS A 624 18.57 33.58 1.89
C HIS A 624 17.69 34.25 0.84
N THR A 625 16.87 33.44 0.16
CA THR A 625 15.71 33.94 -0.55
C THR A 625 14.86 34.53 0.55
N GLU A 626 14.82 35.87 0.63
CA GLU A 626 13.84 36.51 1.49
C GLU A 626 12.46 35.97 1.10
N PRO A 627 11.66 35.58 2.09
CA PRO A 627 10.35 35.02 1.82
C PRO A 627 9.55 36.05 1.02
N THR A 628 8.97 35.64 -0.10
CA THR A 628 8.24 36.58 -0.96
C THR A 628 7.00 37.12 -0.25
N LYS A 629 6.38 36.30 0.61
CA LYS A 629 5.22 36.62 1.47
C LYS A 629 5.19 35.73 2.71
N ILE A 630 4.56 36.20 3.77
CA ILE A 630 4.32 35.43 5.00
C ILE A 630 2.82 35.10 5.06
N VAL A 631 2.50 33.82 5.25
CA VAL A 631 1.13 33.32 5.45
C VAL A 631 1.01 32.81 6.88
N GLN A 632 0.04 33.33 7.64
CA GLN A 632 -0.11 33.01 9.06
C GLN A 632 -1.38 32.19 9.31
N TYR A 633 -1.24 31.15 10.14
CA TYR A 633 -2.33 30.28 10.60
C TYR A 633 -2.34 30.23 12.13
N PHE A 634 -3.53 30.22 12.73
CA PHE A 634 -3.73 30.07 14.18
C PHE A 634 -4.41 28.73 14.44
N ILE A 635 -3.68 27.78 15.03
CA ILE A 635 -4.15 26.40 15.19
C ILE A 635 -4.06 26.00 16.66
N SER A 636 -5.07 25.33 17.19
CA SER A 636 -5.03 24.73 18.52
C SER A 636 -5.26 23.22 18.47
N ALA A 637 -4.69 22.51 19.45
CA ALA A 637 -5.06 21.14 19.77
C ALA A 637 -6.12 21.16 20.89
N GLU A 638 -7.27 20.56 20.63
CA GLU A 638 -8.45 20.61 21.52
C GLU A 638 -9.02 19.21 21.75
N GLU A 639 -9.31 18.90 23.01
CA GLU A 639 -10.00 17.67 23.41
C GLU A 639 -11.49 17.75 23.04
N ILE A 640 -12.00 16.74 22.34
CA ILE A 640 -13.40 16.63 21.93
C ILE A 640 -13.93 15.22 22.17
N GLU A 641 -15.25 15.08 22.26
CA GLU A 641 -15.91 13.78 22.10
C GLU A 641 -16.14 13.54 20.61
N TRP A 642 -15.55 12.47 20.10
CA TRP A 642 -15.65 12.03 18.71
C TRP A 642 -16.52 10.79 18.63
N ASP A 643 -17.49 10.81 17.71
CA ASP A 643 -18.34 9.66 17.43
C ASP A 643 -18.04 9.18 16.00
N TYR A 644 -17.47 7.99 15.88
CA TYR A 644 -17.06 7.38 14.61
C TYR A 644 -18.25 7.03 13.71
N SER A 645 -19.38 6.66 14.31
CA SER A 645 -20.61 6.28 13.61
C SER A 645 -21.85 6.84 14.33
N PRO A 646 -22.12 8.16 14.19
CA PRO A 646 -23.27 8.80 14.84
C PRO A 646 -24.62 8.19 14.46
N GLU A 647 -24.77 7.76 13.20
CA GLU A 647 -25.95 7.10 12.66
C GLU A 647 -25.56 5.71 12.14
N ARG A 648 -26.40 4.70 12.40
CA ARG A 648 -26.22 3.32 11.88
C ARG A 648 -27.17 2.98 10.74
N ASP A 649 -28.01 3.92 10.30
CA ASP A 649 -29.05 3.66 9.30
C ASP A 649 -28.46 3.14 7.98
N TRP A 650 -27.33 3.70 7.55
CA TRP A 650 -26.62 3.28 6.33
C TRP A 650 -26.08 1.85 6.43
N GLU A 651 -25.41 1.51 7.54
CA GLU A 651 -24.94 0.14 7.83
C GLU A 651 -26.11 -0.86 7.84
N LEU A 652 -27.20 -0.51 8.51
CA LEU A 652 -28.39 -1.35 8.67
C LEU A 652 -29.12 -1.60 7.34
N GLU A 653 -29.17 -0.58 6.46
CA GLU A 653 -29.75 -0.71 5.12
C GLU A 653 -28.88 -1.61 4.23
N LYS A 654 -27.55 -1.45 4.28
CA LYS A 654 -26.62 -2.28 3.49
C LYS A 654 -26.71 -3.76 3.89
N HIS A 655 -26.61 -4.07 5.18
CA HIS A 655 -26.50 -5.45 5.66
C HIS A 655 -27.86 -6.14 5.93
N HIS A 656 -28.99 -5.44 5.75
CA HIS A 656 -30.35 -5.89 6.07
C HIS A 656 -30.57 -6.26 7.56
N PRO A 657 -31.78 -6.08 8.11
CA PRO A 657 -32.02 -6.19 9.55
C PRO A 657 -31.96 -7.62 10.15
N ILE A 658 -31.66 -8.68 9.38
CA ILE A 658 -31.95 -10.08 9.78
C ILE A 658 -30.70 -10.95 10.10
N SER A 659 -29.46 -10.54 9.78
CA SER A 659 -28.29 -11.31 10.23
C SER A 659 -27.94 -10.99 11.69
N GLU A 660 -27.84 -12.03 12.53
CA GLU A 660 -27.26 -11.93 13.89
C GLU A 660 -25.74 -11.66 13.83
N GLU A 661 -25.11 -11.92 12.68
CA GLU A 661 -23.72 -11.64 12.34
C GLU A 661 -23.64 -10.37 11.48
N ARG A 662 -23.55 -9.19 12.12
CA ARG A 662 -23.24 -7.95 11.41
C ARG A 662 -21.79 -7.56 11.71
N PRO A 663 -20.96 -7.31 10.67
CA PRO A 663 -19.57 -6.91 10.88
C PRO A 663 -19.40 -5.71 11.81
N GLY A 664 -20.27 -4.69 11.68
CA GLY A 664 -20.19 -3.48 12.49
C GLY A 664 -20.45 -3.65 13.99
N ASN A 665 -21.05 -4.75 14.44
CA ASN A 665 -21.32 -4.95 15.86
C ASN A 665 -20.04 -5.02 16.71
N MET A 666 -18.93 -5.53 16.15
CA MET A 666 -17.65 -5.58 16.85
C MET A 666 -17.15 -4.16 17.22
N PHE A 667 -17.31 -3.20 16.32
CA PHE A 667 -16.68 -1.88 16.44
C PHE A 667 -17.62 -0.79 17.00
N VAL A 668 -18.91 -0.81 16.64
CA VAL A 668 -19.83 0.30 16.99
C VAL A 668 -20.87 -0.07 18.05
N GLU A 669 -21.12 -1.36 18.29
CA GLU A 669 -22.07 -1.79 19.31
C GLU A 669 -21.44 -1.82 20.71
N LYS A 670 -22.10 -1.18 21.65
CA LYS A 670 -21.67 -1.16 23.04
C LYS A 670 -21.94 -2.51 23.71
N GLY A 671 -20.91 -3.11 24.31
CA GLY A 671 -20.98 -4.39 25.02
C GLY A 671 -20.54 -4.26 26.48
N GLU A 672 -20.44 -5.40 27.18
CA GLU A 672 -19.85 -5.44 28.54
C GLU A 672 -18.35 -5.08 28.51
N ASN A 673 -17.64 -5.59 27.50
CA ASN A 673 -16.22 -5.33 27.22
C ASN A 673 -16.00 -4.51 25.93
N ARG A 674 -16.95 -3.66 25.49
CA ARG A 674 -16.79 -2.85 24.26
C ARG A 674 -17.25 -1.41 24.46
N ILE A 675 -16.39 -0.45 24.12
CA ILE A 675 -16.64 0.99 24.30
C ILE A 675 -17.77 1.49 23.38
N GLY A 676 -17.80 0.99 22.14
CA GLY A 676 -18.72 1.41 21.07
C GLY A 676 -18.14 2.57 20.24
N SER A 677 -18.99 3.36 19.59
CA SER A 677 -18.53 4.35 18.59
C SER A 677 -17.97 5.67 19.13
N ARG A 678 -18.00 5.92 20.44
CA ARG A 678 -17.71 7.24 21.04
C ARG A 678 -16.43 7.23 21.87
N TYR A 679 -15.52 8.14 21.54
CA TYR A 679 -14.22 8.27 22.20
C TYR A 679 -13.89 9.74 22.48
N LYS A 680 -13.20 9.99 23.58
CA LYS A 680 -12.51 11.25 23.81
C LYS A 680 -11.24 11.26 22.97
N LYS A 681 -11.07 12.30 22.16
CA LYS A 681 -9.95 12.48 21.22
C LYS A 681 -9.40 13.89 21.30
N VAL A 682 -8.24 14.13 20.68
CA VAL A 682 -7.68 15.48 20.50
C VAL A 682 -7.48 15.78 19.03
N VAL A 683 -7.89 16.97 18.60
CA VAL A 683 -7.90 17.33 17.17
C VAL A 683 -7.40 18.75 16.93
N TYR A 684 -6.86 19.00 15.73
CA TYR A 684 -6.49 20.35 15.32
C TYR A 684 -7.71 21.16 14.88
N ARG A 685 -7.82 22.40 15.35
CA ARG A 685 -8.86 23.37 14.96
C ARG A 685 -8.25 24.74 14.64
N GLU A 686 -8.81 25.40 13.63
CA GLU A 686 -8.36 26.73 13.20
C GLU A 686 -9.10 27.86 13.93
N TYR A 687 -8.38 28.93 14.22
CA TYR A 687 -8.85 30.15 14.86
C TYR A 687 -8.62 31.38 13.99
N THR A 688 -9.37 32.44 14.23
CA THR A 688 -9.28 33.67 13.44
C THR A 688 -8.04 34.51 13.75
N ASP A 689 -7.51 34.40 14.97
CA ASP A 689 -6.42 35.22 15.48
C ASP A 689 -5.64 34.53 16.62
N ASP A 690 -4.58 35.20 17.09
CA ASP A 690 -3.69 34.77 18.18
C ASP A 690 -4.34 34.80 19.57
N THR A 691 -5.56 35.32 19.70
CA THR A 691 -6.30 35.31 20.97
C THR A 691 -6.92 33.95 21.26
N PHE A 692 -7.13 33.12 20.23
CA PHE A 692 -7.77 31.80 20.29
C PHE A 692 -9.17 31.81 20.94
N LYS A 693 -9.91 32.92 20.78
CA LYS A 693 -11.26 33.08 21.33
C LYS A 693 -12.37 32.67 20.36
N VAL A 694 -12.20 32.93 19.07
CA VAL A 694 -13.21 32.66 18.04
C VAL A 694 -12.71 31.53 17.14
N GLN A 695 -13.28 30.35 17.31
CA GLN A 695 -13.01 29.22 16.43
C GLN A 695 -13.60 29.49 15.05
N LYS A 696 -12.81 29.22 14.02
CA LYS A 696 -13.24 29.35 12.63
C LYS A 696 -14.22 28.23 12.29
N LYS A 697 -15.42 28.60 11.81
CA LYS A 697 -16.42 27.61 11.39
C LYS A 697 -16.01 26.99 10.07
N ARG A 698 -16.04 25.66 9.99
CA ARG A 698 -15.86 24.92 8.73
C ARG A 698 -16.97 25.27 7.76
N GLN A 699 -16.60 25.49 6.50
CA GLN A 699 -17.55 25.71 5.42
C GLN A 699 -18.22 24.39 4.99
N PRO A 700 -19.35 24.43 4.26
CA PRO A 700 -20.01 23.21 3.79
C PRO A 700 -19.11 22.30 2.94
N ASN A 701 -18.21 22.88 2.15
CA ASN A 701 -17.22 22.13 1.36
C ASN A 701 -16.06 21.57 2.21
N GLU A 702 -15.92 21.97 3.47
CA GLU A 702 -14.93 21.45 4.44
C GLU A 702 -15.57 20.47 5.44
N GLN A 703 -16.85 20.14 5.28
CA GLN A 703 -17.55 19.18 6.15
C GLN A 703 -16.87 17.80 6.12
N HIS A 704 -16.37 17.40 4.95
CA HIS A 704 -15.69 16.14 4.72
C HIS A 704 -14.40 15.97 5.53
N LEU A 705 -13.81 17.03 6.09
CA LEU A 705 -12.55 16.92 6.84
C LEU A 705 -12.68 16.05 8.08
N GLY A 706 -13.88 15.87 8.65
CA GLY A 706 -14.06 14.94 9.76
C GLY A 706 -13.09 15.22 10.91
N ILE A 707 -12.31 14.21 11.31
CA ILE A 707 -11.34 14.33 12.40
C ILE A 707 -10.14 15.22 12.03
N ILE A 708 -9.75 15.25 10.75
CA ILE A 708 -8.51 15.88 10.29
C ILE A 708 -8.54 17.40 10.50
N GLY A 709 -7.36 17.97 10.66
CA GLY A 709 -7.13 19.39 10.84
C GLY A 709 -7.57 20.25 9.65
N PRO A 710 -7.51 21.58 9.79
CA PRO A 710 -7.81 22.50 8.69
C PRO A 710 -6.82 22.33 7.52
N LEU A 711 -7.26 22.61 6.30
CA LEU A 711 -6.37 22.65 5.13
C LEU A 711 -5.42 23.84 5.22
N ILE A 712 -4.13 23.55 5.41
CA ILE A 712 -3.07 24.57 5.34
C ILE A 712 -2.62 24.68 3.88
N LYS A 713 -2.61 25.90 3.32
CA LYS A 713 -2.27 26.14 1.91
C LYS A 713 -1.18 27.19 1.79
N ALA A 714 -0.17 26.92 0.97
CA ALA A 714 0.89 27.88 0.68
C ALA A 714 1.40 27.75 -0.75
N GLU A 715 1.99 28.80 -1.30
CA GLU A 715 2.72 28.74 -2.57
C GLU A 715 4.22 28.57 -2.33
N VAL A 716 4.91 27.91 -3.27
CA VAL A 716 6.38 27.82 -3.24
C VAL A 716 7.01 29.21 -3.17
N GLY A 717 7.87 29.43 -2.16
CA GLY A 717 8.55 30.71 -1.89
C GLY A 717 7.91 31.54 -0.77
N GLU A 718 6.70 31.18 -0.32
CA GLU A 718 6.07 31.77 0.86
C GLU A 718 6.60 31.15 2.15
N GLN A 719 6.58 31.93 3.24
CA GLN A 719 6.87 31.45 4.58
C GLN A 719 5.57 31.20 5.35
N ILE A 720 5.38 29.98 5.82
CA ILE A 720 4.24 29.59 6.66
C ILE A 720 4.61 29.85 8.11
N VAL A 721 3.78 30.63 8.81
CA VAL A 721 3.90 30.88 10.25
C VAL A 721 2.67 30.29 10.94
N ILE A 722 2.88 29.21 11.68
CA ILE A 722 1.82 28.59 12.48
C ILE A 722 1.98 29.05 13.93
N THR A 723 1.01 29.82 14.43
CA THR A 723 0.87 30.08 15.86
C THR A 723 0.05 28.93 16.46
N PHE A 724 0.73 28.04 17.17
CA PHE A 724 0.11 26.86 17.79
C PHE A 724 -0.21 27.09 19.27
N LYS A 725 -1.41 26.67 19.71
CA LYS A 725 -1.81 26.68 21.13
C LYS A 725 -2.33 25.30 21.55
N ASN A 726 -1.62 24.66 22.48
CA ASN A 726 -2.13 23.46 23.13
C ASN A 726 -3.18 23.83 24.18
N LYS A 727 -4.46 23.48 23.94
CA LYS A 727 -5.55 23.62 24.93
C LYS A 727 -5.90 22.30 25.60
N ALA A 728 -5.30 21.19 25.16
CA ALA A 728 -5.47 19.93 25.84
C ALA A 728 -4.86 20.00 27.26
N THR A 729 -5.46 19.24 28.15
CA THR A 729 -5.14 19.22 29.57
C THR A 729 -4.30 18.02 29.95
N ALA A 730 -4.38 16.93 29.18
CA ALA A 730 -3.73 15.66 29.51
C ALA A 730 -2.24 15.62 29.12
N GLN A 731 -1.88 16.10 27.93
CA GLN A 731 -0.54 15.86 27.35
C GLN A 731 0.06 17.08 26.61
N PRO A 732 1.41 17.17 26.51
CA PRO A 732 2.10 18.18 25.72
C PRO A 732 2.15 17.79 24.24
N TYR A 733 1.35 18.46 23.40
CA TYR A 733 1.33 18.22 21.95
C TYR A 733 2.24 19.16 21.15
N SER A 734 2.54 18.76 19.92
CA SER A 734 3.33 19.54 18.95
C SER A 734 2.61 19.62 17.59
N ILE A 735 3.23 20.30 16.62
CA ILE A 735 2.79 20.30 15.22
C ILE A 735 4.01 20.35 14.31
N THR A 736 4.07 19.43 13.35
CA THR A 736 5.13 19.32 12.34
C THR A 736 4.52 18.93 11.01
N ALA A 737 5.27 19.09 9.91
CA ALA A 737 4.77 18.75 8.59
C ALA A 737 5.86 18.10 7.72
N HIS A 738 5.41 17.21 6.84
CA HIS A 738 6.20 16.63 5.76
C HIS A 738 6.53 17.70 4.70
N GLY A 739 7.65 17.52 3.99
CA GLY A 739 8.06 18.33 2.84
C GLY A 739 8.51 19.77 3.13
N VAL A 740 8.49 20.23 4.38
CA VAL A 740 8.85 21.61 4.75
C VAL A 740 10.21 21.73 5.44
N LYS A 741 10.90 22.85 5.17
CA LYS A 741 12.14 23.21 5.85
C LYS A 741 11.82 24.02 7.11
N ALA A 742 11.94 23.41 8.28
CA ALA A 742 11.73 24.09 9.57
C ALA A 742 13.01 24.79 10.07
N SER A 743 12.86 25.94 10.74
CA SER A 743 13.97 26.73 11.31
C SER A 743 14.44 26.25 12.70
N GLY A 744 13.85 25.18 13.24
CA GLY A 744 14.24 24.55 14.50
C GLY A 744 13.65 23.14 14.60
N ALA A 745 14.42 22.20 15.16
CA ALA A 745 13.95 20.85 15.46
C ALA A 745 12.96 20.90 16.63
N HIS A 746 11.84 20.20 16.47
CA HIS A 746 10.82 19.80 17.46
C HIS A 746 10.90 20.48 18.82
N ILE A 747 10.13 21.55 19.03
CA ILE A 747 9.93 22.16 20.35
C ILE A 747 8.49 21.86 20.81
N PRO A 748 8.28 20.87 21.71
CA PRO A 748 6.96 20.56 22.27
C PRO A 748 6.39 21.74 23.06
N VAL A 749 5.07 21.97 22.96
CA VAL A 749 4.37 23.03 23.68
C VAL A 749 3.62 22.43 24.89
N GLN A 750 4.24 22.60 26.07
CA GLN A 750 3.64 22.27 27.37
C GLN A 750 2.27 22.97 27.56
N PRO A 751 1.29 22.33 28.21
CA PRO A 751 0.01 22.94 28.54
C PRO A 751 0.20 24.25 29.33
N GLY A 752 -0.21 25.38 28.77
CA GLY A 752 -0.25 26.67 29.49
C GLY A 752 1.04 27.51 29.58
N LYS A 753 2.24 27.05 29.21
CA LYS A 753 3.49 27.85 28.97
C LYS A 753 4.69 26.98 28.57
N THR A 754 5.65 27.55 27.83
CA THR A 754 6.78 26.92 27.10
C THR A 754 7.90 26.27 27.96
N GLN A 755 8.03 24.93 27.98
CA GLN A 755 9.22 24.10 27.62
C GLN A 755 9.26 22.66 28.22
N MET A 756 9.77 21.74 27.39
CA MET A 756 10.37 20.39 27.54
C MET A 756 9.53 19.09 27.62
N ILE A 757 9.58 18.37 26.47
CA ILE A 757 9.83 16.94 26.12
C ILE A 757 8.95 15.79 26.65
N LYS A 758 8.11 15.25 25.73
CA LYS A 758 8.04 13.83 25.32
C LYS A 758 7.51 13.80 23.86
N LEU A 759 8.26 13.25 22.92
CA LEU A 759 7.81 13.03 21.52
C LEU A 759 7.41 11.57 21.42
N GLN A 760 6.14 11.29 21.74
CA GLN A 760 5.51 9.99 21.54
C GLN A 760 4.54 10.20 20.37
N THR A 761 5.11 10.13 19.15
CA THR A 761 4.42 10.50 17.90
C THR A 761 3.27 9.56 17.57
N THR A 762 3.32 8.32 18.07
CA THR A 762 2.33 7.28 17.81
C THR A 762 1.03 7.55 18.56
N GLU A 763 1.11 7.74 19.87
CA GLU A 763 -0.04 7.95 20.73
C GLU A 763 -0.74 9.27 20.37
N ASP A 764 0.04 10.30 19.99
CA ASP A 764 -0.47 11.58 19.48
C ASP A 764 -1.25 11.41 18.16
N LEU A 765 -0.76 10.54 17.26
CA LEU A 765 -1.38 10.23 15.97
C LEU A 765 -2.75 9.58 16.17
N TYR A 766 -2.81 8.45 16.89
CA TYR A 766 -4.05 7.72 17.15
C TYR A 766 -5.03 8.51 18.02
N SER A 767 -4.54 9.38 18.91
CA SER A 767 -5.39 10.31 19.66
C SER A 767 -6.15 11.32 18.78
N GLY A 768 -5.71 11.54 17.53
CA GLY A 768 -6.45 12.30 16.50
C GLY A 768 -5.74 13.50 15.87
N LEU A 769 -4.43 13.67 16.07
CA LEU A 769 -3.67 14.85 15.60
C LEU A 769 -3.06 14.66 14.21
N LEU A 770 -3.86 14.92 13.17
CA LEU A 770 -3.43 14.94 11.77
C LEU A 770 -4.04 16.12 11.02
N GLY A 771 -3.40 16.59 9.96
CA GLY A 771 -3.94 17.64 9.10
C GLY A 771 -3.20 17.77 7.76
N PRO A 772 -3.90 18.10 6.66
CA PRO A 772 -3.29 18.20 5.34
C PRO A 772 -2.58 19.55 5.12
N LEU A 773 -1.38 19.49 4.53
CA LEU A 773 -0.63 20.63 4.02
C LEU A 773 -0.54 20.57 2.49
N VAL A 774 -1.08 21.58 1.81
CA VAL A 774 -1.09 21.68 0.35
C VAL A 774 -0.14 22.79 -0.10
N ILE A 775 0.92 22.40 -0.81
CA ILE A 775 1.90 23.33 -1.39
C ILE A 775 1.65 23.48 -2.88
N CYS A 776 1.22 24.67 -3.29
CA CYS A 776 0.88 25.01 -4.66
C CYS A 776 2.05 25.67 -5.40
N ARG A 777 2.04 25.60 -6.74
CA ARG A 777 2.97 26.38 -7.57
C ARG A 777 2.64 27.88 -7.47
N PRO A 778 3.63 28.77 -7.68
CA PRO A 778 3.39 30.22 -7.62
C PRO A 778 2.32 30.68 -8.62
N GLY A 779 1.31 31.41 -8.15
CA GLY A 779 0.22 31.96 -8.96
C GLY A 779 -1.02 31.06 -9.07
N THR A 780 -0.98 29.86 -8.48
CA THR A 780 -2.12 28.92 -8.44
C THR A 780 -3.17 29.35 -7.42
N LEU A 781 -2.76 29.92 -6.29
CA LEU A 781 -3.68 30.33 -5.23
C LEU A 781 -4.23 31.76 -5.49
N GLY A 782 -5.50 31.97 -5.11
CA GLY A 782 -6.14 33.29 -5.10
C GLY A 782 -5.34 34.38 -4.35
N PRO A 783 -5.57 35.66 -4.66
CA PRO A 783 -4.90 36.75 -3.93
C PRO A 783 -5.42 36.80 -2.48
N LEU A 784 -4.55 37.14 -1.54
CA LEU A 784 -4.94 37.38 -0.15
C LEU A 784 -5.89 38.59 -0.09
N GLN A 785 -7.15 38.38 0.31
CA GLN A 785 -8.09 39.46 0.54
C GLN A 785 -7.87 40.06 1.93
N PRO A 786 -7.83 41.40 2.10
CA PRO A 786 -7.66 42.00 3.43
C PRO A 786 -8.90 41.76 4.30
N GLY A 787 -8.75 41.06 5.42
CA GLY A 787 -9.78 40.91 6.46
C GLY A 787 -10.60 39.60 6.40
N GLU A 788 -10.49 38.83 5.32
CA GLU A 788 -10.82 37.40 5.33
C GLU A 788 -9.54 36.64 5.67
N GLY A 789 -9.62 35.58 6.49
CA GLY A 789 -8.45 34.74 6.79
C GLY A 789 -7.81 34.14 5.52
N PRO A 790 -6.82 33.25 5.64
CA PRO A 790 -6.13 32.65 4.49
C PRO A 790 -7.00 31.62 3.73
N HIS A 791 -8.26 31.94 3.41
CA HIS A 791 -9.13 31.18 2.50
C HIS A 791 -8.68 31.39 1.06
N ARG A 792 -7.50 30.84 0.74
CA ARG A 792 -6.96 30.84 -0.60
C ARG A 792 -7.51 29.61 -1.32
N GLN A 793 -8.53 29.85 -2.14
CA GLN A 793 -8.97 28.84 -3.09
C GLN A 793 -7.97 28.74 -4.25
N ARG A 794 -7.80 27.52 -4.73
CA ARG A 794 -7.08 27.25 -5.98
C ARG A 794 -7.89 27.79 -7.16
N ARG A 795 -7.19 28.27 -8.19
CA ARG A 795 -7.82 28.81 -9.41
C ARG A 795 -7.93 27.79 -10.54
N ASP A 796 -7.21 26.69 -10.42
CA ASP A 796 -7.05 25.66 -11.45
C ASP A 796 -8.02 24.50 -11.28
N VAL A 797 -8.68 24.39 -10.12
CA VAL A 797 -9.67 23.35 -9.80
C VAL A 797 -10.91 23.98 -9.18
N GLU A 798 -12.08 23.41 -9.44
CA GLU A 798 -13.34 23.90 -8.89
C GLU A 798 -13.61 23.37 -7.49
N ASN A 799 -13.14 22.16 -7.15
CA ASN A 799 -13.29 21.54 -5.84
C ASN A 799 -12.05 20.77 -5.40
N GLU A 800 -11.91 20.62 -4.09
CA GLU A 800 -10.79 19.95 -3.43
C GLU A 800 -11.32 19.12 -2.27
N PHE A 801 -10.91 17.85 -2.19
CA PHE A 801 -11.24 16.96 -1.08
C PHE A 801 -9.98 16.35 -0.48
N ALA A 802 -9.87 16.28 0.84
CA ALA A 802 -8.80 15.57 1.53
C ALA A 802 -9.36 14.34 2.24
N LEU A 803 -8.81 13.17 1.94
CA LEU A 803 -9.23 11.89 2.49
C LEU A 803 -8.03 11.19 3.14
N LEU A 804 -8.12 11.01 4.46
CA LEU A 804 -7.25 10.19 5.27
C LEU A 804 -7.89 8.81 5.41
N PHE A 805 -7.19 7.79 4.94
CA PHE A 805 -7.49 6.39 5.24
C PHE A 805 -6.56 5.97 6.37
N MET A 806 -7.16 5.53 7.47
CA MET A 806 -6.44 5.13 8.67
C MET A 806 -7.34 4.29 9.60
N VAL A 807 -6.84 3.17 10.07
CA VAL A 807 -7.33 2.40 11.22
C VAL A 807 -6.92 3.15 12.48
N HIS A 808 -7.90 3.79 13.13
CA HIS A 808 -7.63 4.50 14.36
C HIS A 808 -7.63 3.51 15.51
N ASP A 809 -6.45 3.04 15.89
CA ASP A 809 -6.27 2.17 17.04
C ASP A 809 -6.38 2.96 18.36
N GLU A 810 -7.55 2.92 18.98
CA GLU A 810 -7.80 3.62 20.24
C GLU A 810 -7.10 2.96 21.44
N ASN A 811 -6.57 1.73 21.30
CA ASN A 811 -5.77 1.09 22.36
C ASN A 811 -4.47 1.86 22.63
N HIS A 812 -3.92 2.51 21.59
CA HIS A 812 -2.73 3.36 21.68
C HIS A 812 -3.06 4.83 21.98
N SER A 813 -4.32 5.18 22.22
CA SER A 813 -4.76 6.55 22.50
C SER A 813 -4.43 6.97 23.93
N TRP A 814 -3.97 8.22 24.12
CA TRP A 814 -3.76 8.79 25.46
C TRP A 814 -5.02 8.80 26.32
N TYR A 815 -6.19 8.72 25.69
CA TYR A 815 -7.50 8.81 26.34
C TYR A 815 -8.15 7.45 26.57
N LEU A 816 -7.49 6.32 26.29
CA LEU A 816 -8.06 4.98 26.49
C LEU A 816 -8.64 4.80 27.90
N ASN A 817 -7.85 5.12 28.93
CA ASN A 817 -8.28 5.01 30.32
C ASN A 817 -9.46 5.94 30.68
N ASP A 818 -9.51 7.15 30.09
CA ASP A 818 -10.65 8.06 30.25
C ASP A 818 -11.90 7.48 29.59
N ASN A 819 -11.75 6.83 28.43
CA ASN A 819 -12.83 6.22 27.67
C ASN A 819 -13.38 4.97 28.39
N ILE A 820 -12.52 4.09 28.91
CA ILE A 820 -12.92 2.94 29.74
C ILE A 820 -13.76 3.42 30.93
N ARG A 821 -13.29 4.41 31.70
CA ARG A 821 -14.04 4.97 32.84
C ARG A 821 -15.38 5.56 32.43
N LYS A 822 -15.42 6.30 31.32
CA LYS A 822 -16.61 7.04 30.89
C LYS A 822 -17.67 6.12 30.28
N TYR A 823 -17.26 5.19 29.42
CA TYR A 823 -18.18 4.41 28.60
C TYR A 823 -18.44 3.02 29.18
N LEU A 824 -17.45 2.32 29.75
CA LEU A 824 -17.65 1.03 30.42
C LEU A 824 -18.04 1.18 31.90
N GLY A 825 -17.63 2.28 32.54
CA GLY A 825 -17.96 2.53 33.96
C GLY A 825 -17.14 1.67 34.94
N VAL A 826 -16.06 1.05 34.45
CA VAL A 826 -15.11 0.26 35.24
C VAL A 826 -13.84 1.04 35.53
N ASP A 827 -13.13 0.66 36.59
CA ASP A 827 -11.83 1.24 36.89
C ASP A 827 -10.75 0.60 35.99
N PRO A 828 -10.00 1.36 35.18
CA PRO A 828 -9.03 0.83 34.23
C PRO A 828 -7.95 -0.04 34.88
N GLU A 829 -7.59 0.23 36.14
CA GLU A 829 -6.57 -0.57 36.86
C GLU A 829 -7.02 -2.01 37.13
N ASN A 830 -8.33 -2.27 37.17
CA ASN A 830 -8.89 -3.60 37.40
C ASN A 830 -9.46 -4.23 36.12
N PHE A 831 -9.44 -3.50 35.01
CA PHE A 831 -9.91 -3.99 33.71
C PHE A 831 -8.77 -4.70 33.01
N LYS A 832 -9.03 -5.92 32.54
CA LYS A 832 -8.09 -6.66 31.70
C LYS A 832 -8.68 -6.68 30.29
N PRO A 833 -8.04 -6.02 29.32
CA PRO A 833 -8.47 -6.11 27.93
C PRO A 833 -8.32 -7.56 27.46
N ASP A 834 -9.33 -8.05 26.72
CA ASP A 834 -9.28 -9.27 25.93
C ASP A 834 -9.11 -8.90 24.44
N GLU A 835 -8.87 -9.89 23.59
CA GLU A 835 -8.69 -9.69 22.13
C GLU A 835 -9.90 -8.99 21.50
N ASP A 836 -11.12 -9.37 21.90
CA ASP A 836 -12.36 -8.71 21.48
C ASP A 836 -12.39 -7.22 21.84
N PHE A 837 -11.90 -6.83 23.03
CA PHE A 837 -11.80 -5.43 23.43
C PHE A 837 -10.80 -4.69 22.54
N GLU A 838 -9.62 -5.26 22.31
CA GLU A 838 -8.58 -4.65 21.47
C GLU A 838 -9.08 -4.45 20.04
N GLU A 839 -9.71 -5.47 19.46
CA GLU A 839 -10.29 -5.41 18.11
C GLU A 839 -11.44 -4.39 18.03
N SER A 840 -12.30 -4.34 19.04
CA SER A 840 -13.41 -3.36 19.09
C SER A 840 -12.95 -1.90 19.05
N ASN A 841 -11.69 -1.64 19.41
CA ASN A 841 -11.09 -0.31 19.48
C ASN A 841 -10.29 0.05 18.23
N LYS A 842 -10.16 -0.86 17.24
CA LYS A 842 -9.56 -0.57 15.93
C LYS A 842 -10.60 0.02 14.98
N MET A 843 -10.64 1.34 14.89
CA MET A 843 -11.69 2.05 14.16
C MET A 843 -11.27 2.34 12.70
N HIS A 844 -11.70 1.47 11.78
CA HIS A 844 -11.37 1.50 10.34
C HIS A 844 -12.13 2.60 9.58
N GLY A 845 -11.60 3.83 9.58
CA GLY A 845 -12.37 5.00 9.13
C GLY A 845 -11.74 5.83 8.02
N ILE A 846 -12.60 6.47 7.23
CA ILE A 846 -12.21 7.53 6.29
C ILE A 846 -12.45 8.88 6.99
N ASN A 847 -11.39 9.68 7.19
CA ASN A 847 -11.42 10.90 8.00
C ASN A 847 -12.03 10.70 9.40
N GLY A 848 -11.85 9.50 9.97
CA GLY A 848 -12.39 9.11 11.27
C GLY A 848 -13.90 8.87 11.30
N LYS A 849 -14.51 8.50 10.16
CA LYS A 849 -15.93 8.13 10.04
C LYS A 849 -16.07 6.75 9.38
N LEU A 850 -17.05 5.98 9.86
CA LEU A 850 -17.33 4.61 9.41
C LEU A 850 -18.73 4.52 8.76
N TYR A 851 -18.95 3.49 7.94
CA TYR A 851 -20.26 3.08 7.41
C TYR A 851 -21.10 4.23 6.81
N GLY A 852 -20.52 5.02 5.89
CA GLY A 852 -21.25 6.10 5.22
C GLY A 852 -21.46 7.38 6.02
N ASN A 853 -20.95 7.48 7.25
CA ASN A 853 -21.07 8.69 8.08
C ASN A 853 -20.14 9.85 7.64
N LEU A 854 -19.31 9.65 6.60
CA LEU A 854 -18.49 10.72 6.04
C LEU A 854 -19.28 11.53 5.01
N HIS A 855 -19.78 12.70 5.42
CA HIS A 855 -20.58 13.57 4.55
C HIS A 855 -19.77 14.76 3.98
N GLY A 856 -20.32 15.42 2.96
CA GLY A 856 -19.75 16.64 2.37
C GLY A 856 -18.95 16.42 1.09
N LEU A 857 -18.91 15.18 0.56
CA LEU A 857 -18.31 14.83 -0.71
C LEU A 857 -19.29 15.08 -1.86
N VAL A 858 -19.58 16.35 -2.13
CA VAL A 858 -20.59 16.76 -3.13
C VAL A 858 -19.93 17.62 -4.20
N MET A 859 -20.11 17.21 -5.45
CA MET A 859 -19.62 17.92 -6.63
C MET A 859 -20.70 17.99 -7.71
N THR A 860 -20.43 18.72 -8.78
CA THR A 860 -21.34 18.92 -9.91
C THR A 860 -20.70 18.37 -11.17
N GLN A 861 -21.52 17.76 -12.03
CA GLN A 861 -21.09 17.22 -13.31
C GLN A 861 -20.27 18.25 -14.12
N GLY A 862 -19.13 17.82 -14.65
CA GLY A 862 -18.16 18.60 -15.42
C GLY A 862 -17.14 19.38 -14.60
N GLN A 863 -17.21 19.37 -13.27
CA GLN A 863 -16.20 20.01 -12.42
C GLN A 863 -14.91 19.19 -12.37
N LYS A 864 -13.76 19.89 -12.35
CA LYS A 864 -12.47 19.29 -12.02
C LYS A 864 -12.30 19.29 -10.51
N VAL A 865 -11.95 18.12 -10.00
CA VAL A 865 -11.85 17.85 -8.57
C VAL A 865 -10.50 17.23 -8.30
N ASP A 866 -9.75 17.84 -7.38
CA ASP A 866 -8.53 17.25 -6.85
C ASP A 866 -8.83 16.53 -5.53
N TRP A 867 -8.41 15.28 -5.44
CA TRP A 867 -8.48 14.49 -4.22
C TRP A 867 -7.08 14.32 -3.64
N TYR A 868 -6.89 14.75 -2.40
CA TYR A 868 -5.68 14.56 -1.62
C TYR A 868 -5.84 13.30 -0.78
N LEU A 869 -5.25 12.20 -1.23
CA LEU A 869 -5.28 10.91 -0.57
C LEU A 869 -4.08 10.80 0.38
N LEU A 870 -4.35 10.46 1.64
CA LEU A 870 -3.36 10.34 2.71
C LEU A 870 -3.49 8.96 3.37
N GLY A 871 -2.39 8.22 3.49
CA GLY A 871 -2.29 6.98 4.28
C GLY A 871 -1.30 7.17 5.43
N MET A 872 -1.68 6.78 6.64
CA MET A 872 -0.89 6.87 7.88
C MET A 872 -1.37 5.78 8.84
N GLY A 873 -0.49 5.26 9.70
CA GLY A 873 -0.85 4.27 10.71
C GLY A 873 0.17 3.14 10.79
N ASN A 874 -0.31 1.91 10.93
CA ASN A 874 0.47 0.70 11.17
C ASN A 874 0.59 -0.22 9.94
N GLU A 875 1.04 -1.46 10.14
CA GLU A 875 1.20 -2.49 9.11
C GLU A 875 -0.14 -2.84 8.44
N VAL A 876 -1.23 -2.84 9.20
CA VAL A 876 -2.60 -3.02 8.70
C VAL A 876 -3.06 -1.86 7.81
N ASP A 877 -2.44 -0.67 7.91
CA ASP A 877 -2.83 0.54 7.17
C ASP A 877 -2.36 0.56 5.71
N MET A 878 -2.58 -0.55 5.00
CA MET A 878 -2.59 -0.58 3.54
C MET A 878 -4.01 -0.34 3.03
N HIS A 879 -4.20 0.66 2.18
CA HIS A 879 -5.53 0.99 1.69
C HIS A 879 -5.54 1.15 0.18
N THR A 880 -6.43 0.44 -0.48
CA THR A 880 -6.60 0.52 -1.93
C THR A 880 -7.89 1.27 -2.25
N VAL A 881 -7.75 2.57 -2.49
CA VAL A 881 -8.89 3.49 -2.57
C VAL A 881 -9.59 3.36 -3.91
N HIS A 882 -10.81 2.85 -3.91
CA HIS A 882 -11.63 2.69 -5.11
C HIS A 882 -12.76 3.73 -5.19
N PHE A 883 -12.95 4.31 -6.38
CA PHE A 883 -14.06 5.19 -6.71
C PHE A 883 -14.99 4.50 -7.70
N HIS A 884 -16.25 4.30 -7.32
CA HIS A 884 -17.25 3.77 -8.25
C HIS A 884 -17.56 4.78 -9.37
N ALA A 885 -17.80 4.26 -10.57
CA ALA A 885 -18.23 4.95 -11.80
C ALA A 885 -17.29 5.99 -12.39
N GLU A 886 -16.21 6.35 -11.70
CA GLU A 886 -15.25 7.36 -12.13
C GLU A 886 -13.85 6.76 -12.15
N THR A 887 -13.08 7.13 -13.18
CA THR A 887 -11.63 6.93 -13.18
C THR A 887 -10.96 8.27 -12.87
N PHE A 888 -9.76 8.23 -12.33
CA PHE A 888 -8.94 9.41 -12.10
C PHE A 888 -7.61 9.30 -12.83
N THR A 889 -6.93 10.44 -12.91
CA THR A 889 -5.56 10.50 -13.39
C THR A 889 -4.63 10.95 -12.28
N TYR A 890 -3.43 10.41 -12.26
CA TYR A 890 -2.40 10.81 -11.31
C TYR A 890 -1.06 10.96 -12.02
N LYS A 891 -0.16 11.71 -11.38
CA LYS A 891 1.13 12.07 -11.95
C LYS A 891 2.26 11.46 -11.12
N THR A 892 3.07 10.65 -11.78
CA THR A 892 4.41 10.25 -11.35
C THR A 892 5.41 11.03 -12.20
N ASP A 893 6.13 10.36 -13.09
CA ASP A 893 6.92 10.97 -14.16
C ASP A 893 6.03 11.46 -15.31
N ARG A 894 4.97 10.70 -15.59
CA ARG A 894 3.97 10.90 -16.64
C ARG A 894 2.55 10.84 -16.07
N VAL A 895 1.55 10.98 -16.94
CA VAL A 895 0.13 10.95 -16.54
C VAL A 895 -0.41 9.54 -16.74
N HIS A 896 -0.90 8.92 -15.67
CA HIS A 896 -1.45 7.56 -15.70
C HIS A 896 -2.92 7.55 -15.26
N ARG A 897 -3.71 6.62 -15.80
CA ARG A 897 -5.11 6.41 -15.41
C ARG A 897 -5.26 5.21 -14.47
N ALA A 898 -6.13 5.37 -13.47
CA ALA A 898 -6.53 4.33 -12.53
C ALA A 898 -7.92 4.64 -11.96
N ASP A 899 -8.56 3.65 -11.35
CA ASP A 899 -9.76 3.79 -10.51
C ASP A 899 -9.54 3.27 -9.08
N VAL A 900 -8.38 2.65 -8.83
CA VAL A 900 -7.88 2.21 -7.53
C VAL A 900 -6.49 2.83 -7.31
N PHE A 901 -6.24 3.37 -6.11
CA PHE A 901 -4.91 3.87 -5.72
C PHE A 901 -4.43 3.26 -4.41
N ASP A 902 -3.21 2.73 -4.41
CA ASP A 902 -2.60 2.10 -3.24
C ASP A 902 -1.99 3.15 -2.30
N LEU A 903 -2.43 3.15 -1.03
CA LEU A 903 -1.95 3.99 0.05
C LEU A 903 -1.32 3.14 1.14
N PHE A 904 -0.20 3.64 1.67
CA PHE A 904 0.55 3.04 2.78
C PHE A 904 0.94 4.14 3.76
N PRO A 905 1.40 3.82 4.98
CA PRO A 905 1.81 4.83 5.95
C PRO A 905 2.89 5.78 5.41
N GLY A 906 2.57 7.07 5.35
CA GLY A 906 3.42 8.12 4.78
C GLY A 906 3.23 8.35 3.27
N THR A 907 2.24 7.71 2.65
CA THR A 907 1.86 7.94 1.25
C THR A 907 0.91 9.12 1.16
N PHE A 908 1.31 10.14 0.40
CA PHE A 908 0.48 11.30 0.09
C PHE A 908 0.42 11.48 -1.42
N GLN A 909 -0.78 11.41 -2.00
CA GLN A 909 -0.97 11.53 -3.44
C GLN A 909 -2.11 12.49 -3.77
N THR A 910 -1.92 13.30 -4.81
CA THR A 910 -3.01 14.03 -5.47
C THR A 910 -3.47 13.25 -6.69
N VAL A 911 -4.78 13.00 -6.77
CA VAL A 911 -5.43 12.44 -7.97
C VAL A 911 -6.42 13.45 -8.52
N GLU A 912 -6.46 13.57 -9.86
CA GLU A 912 -7.27 14.54 -10.60
C GLU A 912 -8.45 13.79 -11.24
N MET A 913 -9.68 14.23 -10.94
CA MET A 913 -10.92 13.62 -11.45
C MET A 913 -11.80 14.69 -12.12
N VAL A 914 -12.50 14.32 -13.18
CA VAL A 914 -13.56 15.15 -13.79
C VAL A 914 -14.88 14.47 -13.50
N ALA A 915 -15.76 15.12 -12.74
CA ALA A 915 -17.03 14.52 -12.33
C ALA A 915 -17.93 14.24 -13.55
N GLY A 916 -18.13 12.97 -13.92
CA GLY A 916 -18.81 12.57 -15.13
C GLY A 916 -20.27 12.21 -14.91
N ASN A 917 -20.55 11.19 -14.10
CA ASN A 917 -21.87 10.58 -14.01
C ASN A 917 -22.68 11.06 -12.80
N PRO A 918 -23.84 11.75 -13.00
CA PRO A 918 -24.69 12.13 -11.88
C PRO A 918 -25.22 10.91 -11.12
N GLY A 919 -25.10 10.95 -9.79
CA GLY A 919 -25.47 9.83 -8.93
C GLY A 919 -24.80 9.90 -7.57
N THR A 920 -25.14 8.95 -6.71
CA THR A 920 -24.45 8.69 -5.45
C THR A 920 -23.64 7.41 -5.61
N TRP A 921 -22.33 7.54 -5.49
CA TRP A 921 -21.35 6.50 -5.82
C TRP A 921 -20.58 6.08 -4.57
N LEU A 922 -20.27 4.80 -4.46
CA LEU A 922 -19.48 4.26 -3.36
C LEU A 922 -18.01 4.66 -3.50
N LEU A 923 -17.37 4.92 -2.36
CA LEU A 923 -15.95 5.15 -2.21
C LEU A 923 -15.48 4.35 -1.00
N HIS A 924 -14.60 3.39 -1.22
CA HIS A 924 -14.17 2.47 -0.18
C HIS A 924 -12.72 2.02 -0.36
N CYS A 925 -12.15 1.44 0.68
CA CYS A 925 -10.93 0.65 0.59
C CYS A 925 -11.26 -0.73 0.03
N HIS A 926 -10.46 -1.31 -0.87
CA HIS A 926 -10.72 -2.64 -1.46
C HIS A 926 -10.11 -3.80 -0.63
N VAL A 927 -9.47 -3.52 0.48
CA VAL A 927 -9.01 -4.54 1.45
C VAL A 927 -10.22 -5.08 2.22
N THR A 928 -10.34 -6.41 2.29
CA THR A 928 -11.52 -7.12 2.81
C THR A 928 -11.92 -6.69 4.21
N ASP A 929 -11.02 -6.76 5.19
CA ASP A 929 -11.32 -6.42 6.59
C ASP A 929 -11.70 -4.96 6.74
N HIS A 930 -11.03 -4.08 6.00
CA HIS A 930 -11.34 -2.65 6.01
C HIS A 930 -12.77 -2.36 5.52
N ILE A 931 -13.27 -3.08 4.51
CA ILE A 931 -14.66 -2.94 4.03
C ILE A 931 -15.63 -3.39 5.12
N HIS A 932 -15.42 -4.60 5.67
CA HIS A 932 -16.28 -5.18 6.69
C HIS A 932 -16.28 -4.35 7.99
N ALA A 933 -15.15 -3.75 8.34
CA ALA A 933 -15.01 -2.87 9.49
C ALA A 933 -15.50 -1.43 9.26
N GLY A 934 -15.92 -1.08 8.04
CA GLY A 934 -16.69 0.12 7.74
C GLY A 934 -15.91 1.26 7.09
N MET A 935 -14.75 0.99 6.48
CA MET A 935 -13.94 1.96 5.74
C MET A 935 -14.53 2.27 4.36
N GLU A 936 -15.74 2.81 4.36
CA GLU A 936 -16.53 3.12 3.19
C GLU A 936 -17.43 4.34 3.39
N THR A 937 -17.66 5.07 2.30
CA THR A 937 -18.62 6.17 2.25
C THR A 937 -19.16 6.36 0.84
N THR A 938 -19.99 7.38 0.65
CA THR A 938 -20.47 7.79 -0.66
C THR A 938 -20.05 9.20 -1.03
N PHE A 939 -19.88 9.45 -2.33
CA PHE A 939 -19.79 10.78 -2.89
C PHE A 939 -20.94 11.02 -3.87
N THR A 940 -21.36 12.28 -4.02
CA THR A 940 -22.51 12.63 -4.86
C THR A 940 -22.10 13.59 -5.97
N ILE A 941 -22.38 13.19 -7.20
CA ILE A 941 -22.27 14.05 -8.38
C ILE A 941 -23.68 14.56 -8.73
N LYS A 942 -23.88 15.87 -8.64
CA LYS A 942 -25.13 16.53 -9.01
C LYS A 942 -25.18 16.81 -10.50
N GLU A 943 -26.33 16.57 -11.11
CA GLU A 943 -26.58 16.94 -12.50
C GLU A 943 -26.60 18.48 -12.63
N VAL A 944 -25.96 18.99 -13.68
CA VAL A 944 -26.13 20.39 -14.07
C VAL A 944 -27.53 20.52 -14.66
N SER A 945 -28.50 20.98 -13.86
CA SER A 945 -29.79 21.36 -14.40
C SER A 945 -29.58 22.30 -15.59
N LYS A 946 -29.97 21.87 -16.80
CA LYS A 946 -30.06 22.73 -17.99
C LYS A 946 -31.23 23.70 -17.79
N GLY A 947 -31.11 24.58 -16.79
CA GLY A 947 -32.08 25.58 -16.43
C GLY A 947 -32.00 26.79 -17.36
N VAL A 948 -33.00 26.92 -18.24
CA VAL A 948 -33.61 28.20 -18.66
C VAL A 948 -32.76 29.19 -19.48
N TYR A 949 -31.55 28.88 -19.97
CA TYR A 949 -30.93 29.74 -21.00
C TYR A 949 -31.57 29.59 -22.39
N ALA A 950 -32.21 28.45 -22.67
CA ALA A 950 -32.99 28.25 -23.90
C ALA A 950 -34.30 29.06 -23.91
N CYS A 951 -34.95 29.27 -22.76
CA CYS A 951 -36.17 30.10 -22.70
C CYS A 951 -35.89 31.60 -22.76
N ILE A 952 -34.72 32.07 -22.29
CA ILE A 952 -34.36 33.50 -22.41
C ILE A 952 -33.94 33.84 -23.84
N CYS A 953 -33.25 32.94 -24.56
CA CYS A 953 -33.00 33.14 -25.99
C CYS A 953 -34.31 33.10 -26.81
N VAL A 954 -35.27 32.23 -26.48
CA VAL A 954 -36.58 32.21 -27.17
C VAL A 954 -37.45 33.42 -26.80
N TYR A 955 -37.39 33.94 -25.57
CA TYR A 955 -38.08 35.19 -25.20
C TYR A 955 -37.45 36.44 -25.82
N ILE A 956 -36.12 36.51 -25.93
CA ILE A 956 -35.44 37.65 -26.58
C ILE A 956 -35.64 37.60 -28.11
N PHE A 957 -35.69 36.41 -28.73
CA PHE A 957 -36.02 36.28 -30.16
C PHE A 957 -37.49 36.52 -30.49
N SER A 958 -38.44 36.13 -29.62
CA SER A 958 -39.88 36.38 -29.85
C SER A 958 -40.31 37.83 -29.58
N THR A 959 -39.51 38.61 -28.85
CA THR A 959 -39.77 40.06 -28.68
C THR A 959 -39.17 40.89 -29.83
N PHE A 960 -38.23 40.34 -30.60
CA PHE A 960 -37.62 41.00 -31.77
C PHE A 960 -38.28 40.66 -33.12
N MET A 961 -39.03 39.56 -33.21
CA MET A 961 -39.87 39.23 -34.36
C MET A 961 -41.33 39.21 -33.94
N GLY A 962 -42.05 40.28 -34.26
CA GLY A 962 -43.50 40.36 -34.07
C GLY A 962 -44.22 39.27 -34.86
N MET A 963 -44.53 38.15 -34.19
CA MET A 963 -45.42 37.11 -34.69
C MET A 963 -46.46 36.76 -33.64
N ASN A 964 -47.68 37.25 -33.86
CA ASN A 964 -48.91 36.78 -33.21
C ASN A 964 -49.14 35.31 -33.58
N ILE A 965 -49.03 34.38 -32.64
CA ILE A 965 -49.63 33.05 -32.77
C ILE A 965 -50.36 32.70 -31.48
N HIS A 966 -51.66 32.40 -31.65
CA HIS A 966 -52.68 32.15 -30.64
C HIS A 966 -52.34 31.00 -29.69
N ARG A 967 -52.57 31.26 -28.38
CA ARG A 967 -52.81 30.25 -27.33
C ARG A 967 -53.89 29.26 -27.75
N ARG A 968 -53.57 27.96 -27.71
CA ARG A 968 -54.54 26.90 -27.41
C ARG A 968 -54.06 26.17 -26.16
N GLU A 969 -54.83 26.33 -25.10
CA GLU A 969 -54.77 25.53 -23.88
C GLU A 969 -55.18 24.09 -24.19
N PHE A 970 -54.48 23.10 -23.63
CA PHE A 970 -55.13 21.92 -23.05
C PHE A 970 -54.30 21.39 -21.87
N VAL A 971 -55.07 20.96 -20.87
CA VAL A 971 -54.82 20.65 -19.46
C VAL A 971 -53.75 19.59 -19.21
#